data_AF-A0A8J7FTN1-F1
#
_entry.id   AF-A0A8J7FTN1-F1
#
_cell.length_a   1.000
_cell.length_b   1.000
_cell.length_c   1.000
_cell.angle_alpha   90.00
_cell.angle_beta   90.00
_cell.angle_gamma   90.00
#
_symmetry.space_group_name_H-M   'P 1'
#
loop_
_entity.id
_entity.type
_entity.pdbx_description
1 polymer ?
#
loop_
_entity_poly.entity_id
_entity_poly.type
_entity_poly.pdbx_seq_one_letter_code
_entity_poly.pdbx_strand_id
1 'polypeptide(L)'
;MKDTRESRNLTTPQSSITFCQQSTSTNILFDWRFYTEYYEDLGTLSSYEEAHEHWILFGQLEGRFPNSRALQQYFEHKQPELPLDFNFEKYLELNPDLQQRFNRHRYRQLKATEHFLQHGKQEGRVYLSKQPHQWREQSSSLQMGTKLERQSANAENLCFRQRQLEQEPSVFWETGSSDQSNCSSNSNSNQQTRLPLLSFVDAKKATCPSNFENLIAADSFFQSVASKLAAPEIKAVSFDFFDTLVYRDVIVPTCAFYLTGLRLQEKGMLPVGIDAKRFHDLRILAETNARQRLSEDLKTSEVRLAEIYIQFPQGFFGAAGWKEAMKVELVVEDSIIHPYLPLVELVQQAIQLGKKVVITSDTYFSAEQLRGFLLGKVDLKFLQIFSSSDQRTGKSDQLFEAVLQELNIAPHQLLHVGDNYHSDITTPSTLGIQTGFLPNGTSEIWQIIVDEVQSNQEILDYIDPHRGDQGITSFRTKLLNLSSPQSQYWRYGATNLGPVFHGFIRWVLSLQTQISVETSLFLMREGEFLLQLVSQLETTDQTEPTEQSRYQNQLAYLSRRVVRQAALYKIDRSGLESLMSGRKPPNTREFLSLIGLDASDLGKHTHLIEASLAEVSVKEQLLDFILGQPRLCQKILTQAALKRARLMAHLRSVLPAEAFDGSRQSSYRVGLVDIGWNGSIQRYLQQIIHQEGYKIDFFGFYLMTTASIKELTMQGIKAYGFLADSGRPCQEHQWMMRTVEILEQSCTAAIGSLVDYTASGQPVIGHCMIPPAQLAQIREIQQGILAFHTIAALHIQQLELTDTLKSLLRRVLFRSVCHPTIDEVQLLQAWQHDENLVQQTAETLVSGDIIKFVSHMTPRQFLAVPMSEIYWPYGLAVVQSPATAGLLQAISQQALKLEATETILPGQANLHLDLGQGFPSGSSLSTPLYRNLEGRTYIKLEATQDGIQAICFEPFDLPAILQIDCIQLTYWCHRSNLTHRFTISGSQISSLAQLSGMQAIGATTYCTRKNGQVILDFNLLGIQAVRHIRLEAGMSIMPLDIADTDLSKLAMFAKC
;
A
#
# COMPACT_ATOMS: atom_id res chain seq x y z
N MET A 1 70.43 -1.43 -37.97
CA MET A 1 70.04 -0.56 -39.10
C MET A 1 68.66 -0.02 -38.72
N LYS A 2 68.49 1.28 -38.46
CA LYS A 2 68.22 2.35 -39.47
C LYS A 2 66.96 2.04 -40.30
N ASP A 3 65.97 2.90 -40.51
CA ASP A 3 65.65 4.29 -40.10
C ASP A 3 64.11 4.48 -40.42
N THR A 4 63.29 5.44 -39.95
CA THR A 4 63.45 6.73 -39.22
C THR A 4 62.12 7.23 -38.61
N ARG A 5 62.18 8.21 -37.67
CA ARG A 5 61.27 9.38 -37.47
C ARG A 5 59.89 9.32 -36.79
N GLU A 6 59.71 10.40 -36.02
CA GLU A 6 58.53 11.24 -35.79
C GLU A 6 57.56 10.97 -34.62
N SER A 7 57.66 11.87 -33.64
CA SER A 7 56.74 12.12 -32.53
C SER A 7 55.61 13.09 -32.94
N ARG A 8 54.39 12.86 -32.46
CA ARG A 8 53.48 13.92 -31.97
C ARG A 8 52.30 13.36 -31.19
N ASN A 9 51.98 14.01 -30.08
CA ASN A 9 50.80 13.73 -29.26
C ASN A 9 49.52 14.09 -30.03
N LEU A 10 48.55 13.17 -30.05
CA LEU A 10 47.14 13.47 -30.34
C LEU A 10 46.23 12.66 -29.40
N THR A 11 45.92 13.28 -28.27
CA THR A 11 44.54 13.57 -27.84
C THR A 11 43.46 12.55 -28.22
N THR A 12 43.19 11.60 -27.31
CA THR A 12 41.84 11.00 -27.20
C THR A 12 40.90 12.02 -26.54
N PRO A 13 39.74 12.34 -27.16
CA PRO A 13 38.90 13.44 -26.68
C PRO A 13 38.15 13.06 -25.40
N GLN A 14 38.38 13.82 -24.33
CA GLN A 14 37.38 13.99 -23.28
C GLN A 14 36.22 14.82 -23.85
N SER A 15 35.28 14.16 -24.52
CA SER A 15 33.97 14.74 -24.75
C SER A 15 33.20 14.70 -23.43
N SER A 16 33.25 15.81 -22.70
CA SER A 16 32.34 16.11 -21.62
C SER A 16 30.89 16.07 -22.14
N ILE A 17 30.21 14.94 -21.97
CA ILE A 17 28.76 14.88 -22.14
C ILE A 17 28.16 15.49 -20.88
N THR A 18 28.01 16.82 -20.93
CA THR A 18 27.11 17.52 -20.03
C THR A 18 25.72 16.97 -20.27
N PHE A 19 25.24 16.09 -19.39
CA PHE A 19 23.84 15.65 -19.40
C PHE A 19 22.98 16.88 -19.09
N CYS A 20 22.50 17.52 -20.15
CA CYS A 20 21.52 18.58 -20.04
C CYS A 20 20.21 17.94 -19.57
N GLN A 21 19.97 17.97 -18.26
CA GLN A 21 18.70 17.60 -17.65
C GLN A 21 17.63 18.57 -18.15
N GLN A 22 17.03 18.28 -19.30
CA GLN A 22 15.73 18.86 -19.66
C GLN A 22 14.63 18.05 -18.99
N SER A 23 14.59 18.13 -17.66
CA SER A 23 13.44 17.71 -16.87
C SER A 23 12.27 18.65 -17.17
N THR A 24 11.38 18.27 -18.08
CA THR A 24 10.03 18.86 -18.17
C THR A 24 9.09 18.22 -17.16
N SER A 25 9.53 18.20 -15.90
CA SER A 25 8.65 18.21 -14.73
C SER A 25 8.62 19.66 -14.21
N THR A 26 7.56 20.06 -13.51
CA THR A 26 7.60 21.23 -12.64
C THR A 26 8.47 20.93 -11.43
N ASN A 27 9.78 20.84 -11.66
CA ASN A 27 10.80 20.63 -10.64
C ASN A 27 10.82 21.85 -9.71
N ILE A 28 10.21 21.70 -8.54
CA ILE A 28 10.32 22.63 -7.43
C ILE A 28 11.71 22.40 -6.80
N LEU A 29 12.76 22.87 -7.49
CA LEU A 29 14.14 22.77 -7.02
C LEU A 29 14.29 23.54 -5.71
N PHE A 30 14.70 22.85 -4.64
CA PHE A 30 14.97 23.50 -3.36
C PHE A 30 16.11 24.53 -3.48
N ASP A 31 15.82 25.79 -3.15
CA ASP A 31 16.78 26.88 -3.13
C ASP A 31 17.12 27.18 -1.67
N TRP A 32 18.16 26.52 -1.17
CA TRP A 32 18.60 26.66 0.22
C TRP A 32 18.93 28.09 0.63
N ARG A 33 19.39 28.94 -0.31
CA ARG A 33 19.70 30.34 -0.03
C ARG A 33 18.45 31.17 0.11
N PHE A 34 17.45 30.96 -0.76
CA PHE A 34 16.12 31.51 -0.52
C PHE A 34 15.59 31.04 0.83
N TYR A 35 15.70 29.74 1.13
CA TYR A 35 15.12 29.15 2.32
C TYR A 35 15.69 29.73 3.63
N THR A 36 17.02 29.81 3.75
CA THR A 36 17.66 30.37 4.95
C THR A 36 17.68 31.91 5.00
N GLU A 37 17.56 32.60 3.86
CA GLU A 37 17.46 34.08 3.82
C GLU A 37 16.01 34.57 4.00
N TYR A 38 15.00 33.78 3.64
CA TYR A 38 13.58 34.16 3.74
C TYR A 38 12.96 33.83 5.11
N TYR A 39 13.44 32.78 5.78
CA TYR A 39 12.99 32.38 7.10
C TYR A 39 14.03 32.79 8.14
N GLU A 40 13.75 33.89 8.85
CA GLU A 40 14.70 34.60 9.74
C GLU A 40 15.27 33.69 10.86
N ASP A 41 14.52 32.67 11.27
CA ASP A 41 14.88 31.65 12.26
C ASP A 41 15.86 30.59 11.73
N LEU A 42 15.96 30.41 10.41
CA LEU A 42 16.83 29.40 9.77
C LEU A 42 18.21 29.94 9.39
N GLY A 43 18.54 31.17 9.78
CA GLY A 43 19.83 31.82 9.47
C GLY A 43 21.05 31.16 10.10
N THR A 44 20.87 30.16 10.96
CA THR A 44 21.95 29.30 11.51
C THR A 44 22.34 28.14 10.60
N LEU A 45 21.49 27.76 9.64
CA LEU A 45 21.78 26.69 8.69
C LEU A 45 22.74 27.21 7.60
N SER A 46 23.91 26.60 7.48
CA SER A 46 25.06 27.19 6.78
C SER A 46 25.42 26.50 5.47
N SER A 47 24.86 25.31 5.23
CA SER A 47 25.07 24.46 4.06
C SER A 47 23.77 24.16 3.31
N TYR A 48 23.92 23.64 2.08
CA TYR A 48 22.78 23.16 1.29
C TYR A 48 22.13 21.95 1.97
N GLU A 49 22.97 21.05 2.49
CA GLU A 49 22.58 19.80 3.13
C GLU A 49 21.73 20.05 4.38
N GLU A 50 22.22 20.86 5.34
CA GLU A 50 21.48 21.22 6.56
C GLU A 50 20.13 21.88 6.25
N ALA A 51 20.10 22.79 5.28
CA ALA A 51 18.89 23.51 4.89
C ALA A 51 17.89 22.61 4.14
N HIS A 52 18.37 21.69 3.30
CA HIS A 52 17.54 20.76 2.53
C HIS A 52 16.97 19.66 3.42
N GLU A 53 17.78 19.14 4.35
CA GLU A 53 17.35 18.21 5.39
C GLU A 53 16.31 18.87 6.30
N HIS A 54 16.55 20.11 6.78
CA HIS A 54 15.53 20.85 7.52
C HIS A 54 14.25 21.08 6.70
N TRP A 55 14.35 21.39 5.41
CA TRP A 55 13.16 21.61 4.58
C TRP A 55 12.34 20.33 4.40
N ILE A 56 13.00 19.19 4.16
CA ILE A 56 12.37 17.87 4.03
C ILE A 56 11.73 17.43 5.36
N LEU A 57 12.45 17.57 6.48
CA LEU A 57 12.00 17.07 7.77
C LEU A 57 10.96 17.97 8.46
N PHE A 58 11.05 19.29 8.28
CA PHE A 58 10.25 20.26 9.03
C PHE A 58 9.57 21.30 8.13
N GLY A 59 10.30 21.84 7.14
CA GLY A 59 9.84 22.98 6.34
C GLY A 59 8.52 22.76 5.61
N GLN A 60 8.31 21.57 5.04
CA GLN A 60 7.05 21.24 4.37
C GLN A 60 5.85 21.22 5.32
N LEU A 61 6.03 20.72 6.56
CA LEU A 61 4.98 20.64 7.59
C LEU A 61 4.62 22.03 8.14
N GLU A 62 5.62 22.89 8.29
CA GLU A 62 5.47 24.29 8.73
C GLU A 62 4.94 25.22 7.62
N GLY A 63 4.56 24.67 6.45
CA GLY A 63 4.06 25.44 5.31
C GLY A 63 5.11 26.33 4.63
N ARG A 64 6.40 26.04 4.84
CA ARG A 64 7.51 26.82 4.28
C ARG A 64 7.79 26.46 2.83
N PHE A 65 8.03 27.49 2.01
CA PHE A 65 8.25 27.30 0.59
C PHE A 65 9.72 26.90 0.29
N PRO A 66 9.97 25.88 -0.55
CA PRO A 66 11.32 25.45 -0.93
C PRO A 66 12.15 26.47 -1.70
N ASN A 67 11.49 27.40 -2.39
CA ASN A 67 12.11 28.40 -3.24
C ASN A 67 11.15 29.57 -3.48
N SER A 68 11.70 30.68 -3.97
CA SER A 68 10.94 31.90 -4.28
C SER A 68 9.83 31.70 -5.33
N ARG A 69 9.98 30.71 -6.23
CA ARG A 69 8.99 30.41 -7.28
C ARG A 69 7.75 29.72 -6.72
N ALA A 70 7.90 28.78 -5.79
CA ALA A 70 6.78 28.12 -5.11
C ALA A 70 5.96 29.13 -4.28
N LEU A 71 6.65 30.01 -3.55
CA LEU A 71 6.04 31.13 -2.84
C LEU A 71 5.30 32.09 -3.79
N GLN A 72 5.89 32.41 -4.94
CA GLN A 72 5.24 33.25 -5.95
C GLN A 72 4.00 32.58 -6.56
N GLN A 73 4.08 31.29 -6.89
CA GLN A 73 2.93 30.51 -7.40
C GLN A 73 1.80 30.41 -6.37
N TYR A 74 2.11 30.32 -5.08
CA TYR A 74 1.13 30.40 -4.01
C TYR A 74 0.40 31.76 -4.02
N PHE A 75 1.11 32.88 -4.16
CA PHE A 75 0.48 34.20 -4.30
C PHE A 75 -0.29 34.39 -5.61
N GLU A 76 0.12 33.76 -6.71
CA GLU A 76 -0.62 33.77 -7.97
C GLU A 76 -1.99 33.07 -7.81
N HIS A 77 -2.06 31.94 -7.09
CA HIS A 77 -3.33 31.28 -6.75
C HIS A 77 -4.16 32.07 -5.71
N LYS A 78 -3.49 32.81 -4.81
CA LYS A 78 -4.11 33.65 -3.79
C LYS A 78 -4.46 35.07 -4.24
N GLN A 79 -4.20 35.45 -5.50
CA GLN A 79 -4.56 36.78 -6.02
C GLN A 79 -6.03 37.19 -5.79
N PRO A 80 -7.05 36.30 -5.86
CA PRO A 80 -8.44 36.68 -5.58
C PRO A 80 -8.70 37.14 -4.13
N GLU A 81 -7.78 36.87 -3.20
CA GLU A 81 -7.90 37.28 -1.79
C GLU A 81 -7.24 38.64 -1.50
N LEU A 82 -6.40 39.14 -2.42
CA LEU A 82 -5.84 40.48 -2.41
C LEU A 82 -6.84 41.51 -2.96
N PRO A 83 -6.97 42.69 -2.35
CA PRO A 83 -7.63 43.84 -2.96
C PRO A 83 -7.02 44.16 -4.33
N LEU A 84 -7.88 44.48 -5.31
CA LEU A 84 -7.47 44.81 -6.69
C LEU A 84 -6.50 46.01 -6.79
N ASP A 85 -6.46 46.85 -5.76
CA ASP A 85 -5.62 48.03 -5.60
C ASP A 85 -4.52 47.87 -4.54
N PHE A 86 -4.28 46.64 -4.06
CA PHE A 86 -3.19 46.36 -3.12
C PHE A 86 -1.81 46.63 -3.75
N ASN A 87 -1.06 47.56 -3.14
CA ASN A 87 0.31 47.87 -3.51
C ASN A 87 1.21 47.67 -2.29
N PHE A 88 2.19 46.77 -2.38
CA PHE A 88 3.03 46.42 -1.24
C PHE A 88 3.93 47.58 -0.77
N GLU A 89 4.36 48.48 -1.66
CA GLU A 89 5.16 49.64 -1.27
C GLU A 89 4.31 50.63 -0.48
N LYS A 90 3.07 50.86 -0.92
CA LYS A 90 2.09 51.67 -0.19
C LYS A 90 1.72 51.04 1.15
N TYR A 91 1.59 49.72 1.20
CA TYR A 91 1.34 48.97 2.43
C TYR A 91 2.49 49.14 3.43
N LEU A 92 3.75 49.08 2.98
CA LEU A 92 4.90 49.34 3.84
C LEU A 92 4.97 50.81 4.28
N GLU A 93 4.79 51.78 3.38
CA GLU A 93 4.76 53.21 3.74
C GLU A 93 3.69 53.55 4.80
N LEU A 94 2.56 52.84 4.79
CA LEU A 94 1.46 53.04 5.74
C LEU A 94 1.62 52.24 7.04
N ASN A 95 2.57 51.31 7.12
CA ASN A 95 2.86 50.48 8.29
C ASN A 95 4.37 50.53 8.62
N PRO A 96 4.84 51.59 9.32
CA PRO A 96 6.26 51.85 9.53
C PRO A 96 7.02 50.75 10.27
N ASP A 97 6.33 49.93 11.09
CA ASP A 97 6.87 48.74 11.75
C ASP A 97 7.28 47.67 10.73
N LEU A 98 6.41 47.38 9.76
CA LEU A 98 6.69 46.47 8.65
C LEU A 98 7.73 47.08 7.69
N GLN A 99 7.67 48.39 7.47
CA GLN A 99 8.68 49.10 6.69
C GLN A 99 10.06 48.94 7.32
N GLN A 100 10.20 49.16 8.63
CA GLN A 100 11.46 49.03 9.36
C GLN A 100 11.99 47.59 9.34
N ARG A 101 11.12 46.59 9.53
CA ARG A 101 11.48 45.17 9.48
C ARG A 101 11.95 44.73 8.08
N PHE A 102 11.20 45.07 7.04
CA PHE A 102 11.43 44.53 5.69
C PHE A 102 12.28 45.40 4.75
N ASN A 103 12.64 46.65 5.11
CA ASN A 103 13.29 47.59 4.18
C ASN A 103 14.56 47.05 3.49
N ARG A 104 15.33 46.24 4.23
CA ARG A 104 16.62 45.68 3.78
C ARG A 104 16.53 44.21 3.32
N HIS A 105 15.34 43.61 3.36
CA HIS A 105 15.14 42.20 3.05
C HIS A 105 15.04 42.00 1.52
N ARG A 106 15.82 41.07 0.95
CA ARG A 106 15.84 40.79 -0.50
C ARG A 106 14.44 40.53 -1.08
N TYR A 107 13.61 39.83 -0.31
CA TYR A 107 12.25 39.43 -0.70
C TYR A 107 11.15 40.34 -0.12
N ARG A 108 11.43 41.64 0.14
CA ARG A 108 10.50 42.58 0.81
C ARG A 108 9.08 42.62 0.23
N GLN A 109 8.92 42.50 -1.09
CA GLN A 109 7.61 42.45 -1.75
C GLN A 109 6.80 41.22 -1.32
N LEU A 110 7.44 40.06 -1.34
CA LEU A 110 6.81 38.79 -0.98
C LEU A 110 6.46 38.78 0.51
N LYS A 111 7.38 39.22 1.40
CA LYS A 111 7.11 39.37 2.84
C LYS A 111 5.95 40.33 3.15
N ALA A 112 5.88 41.46 2.47
CA ALA A 112 4.77 42.42 2.65
C ALA A 112 3.42 41.86 2.18
N THR A 113 3.43 41.07 1.10
CA THR A 113 2.23 40.41 0.55
C THR A 113 1.78 39.24 1.43
N GLU A 114 2.74 38.42 1.90
CA GLU A 114 2.55 37.35 2.89
C GLU A 114 1.88 37.90 4.16
N HIS A 115 2.50 38.94 4.74
CA HIS A 115 2.00 39.58 5.95
C HIS A 115 0.58 40.11 5.77
N PHE A 116 0.26 40.77 4.65
CA PHE A 116 -1.08 41.27 4.42
C PHE A 116 -2.13 40.15 4.34
N LEU A 117 -1.83 39.06 3.64
CA LEU A 117 -2.73 37.92 3.46
C LEU A 117 -2.94 37.13 4.75
N GLN A 118 -1.87 36.89 5.53
CA GLN A 118 -1.91 36.08 6.75
C GLN A 118 -2.42 36.88 7.97
N HIS A 119 -1.99 38.14 8.13
CA HIS A 119 -2.22 38.92 9.34
C HIS A 119 -2.89 40.28 9.06
N GLY A 120 -2.38 41.04 8.10
CA GLY A 120 -2.76 42.44 7.87
C GLY A 120 -4.24 42.68 7.61
N LYS A 121 -4.91 41.74 6.93
CA LYS A 121 -6.37 41.77 6.69
C LYS A 121 -7.19 41.57 7.97
N GLN A 122 -6.71 40.76 8.90
CA GLN A 122 -7.37 40.50 10.20
C GLN A 122 -7.07 41.61 11.21
N GLU A 123 -5.83 42.09 11.24
CA GLU A 123 -5.36 43.23 12.03
C GLU A 123 -5.92 44.59 11.58
N GLY A 124 -6.63 44.66 10.44
CA GLY A 124 -7.16 45.90 9.89
C GLY A 124 -6.09 46.88 9.40
N ARG A 125 -4.90 46.39 9.03
CA ARG A 125 -3.76 47.22 8.60
C ARG A 125 -4.10 48.01 7.34
N VAL A 126 -3.79 49.30 7.35
CA VAL A 126 -4.11 50.21 6.25
C VAL A 126 -3.18 49.95 5.06
N TYR A 127 -3.75 49.71 3.88
CA TYR A 127 -3.00 49.48 2.63
C TYR A 127 -3.29 50.54 1.53
N LEU A 128 -4.21 51.47 1.79
CA LEU A 128 -4.60 52.59 0.90
C LEU A 128 -4.76 53.89 1.68
N SER A 129 -4.42 55.01 1.07
CA SER A 129 -4.35 56.32 1.74
C SER A 129 -5.68 57.09 1.85
N LYS A 130 -6.81 56.43 2.10
CA LYS A 130 -8.12 57.09 2.34
C LYS A 130 -8.84 56.49 3.56
N GLN A 131 -9.42 57.38 4.37
CA GLN A 131 -9.94 57.10 5.71
C GLN A 131 -11.38 56.53 5.73
N PRO A 132 -11.85 55.98 6.88
CA PRO A 132 -12.85 54.93 6.90
C PRO A 132 -14.29 55.42 7.10
N HIS A 133 -15.22 54.91 6.28
CA HIS A 133 -16.62 54.70 6.66
C HIS A 133 -17.25 53.64 5.74
N GLN A 134 -18.22 52.89 6.27
CA GLN A 134 -19.12 51.95 5.55
C GLN A 134 -18.47 50.72 4.89
N TRP A 135 -18.33 49.65 5.69
CA TRP A 135 -18.52 48.27 5.20
C TRP A 135 -19.81 47.70 5.82
N ARG A 136 -20.96 48.21 5.36
CA ARG A 136 -22.23 47.48 5.35
C ARG A 136 -22.67 47.38 3.89
N GLU A 137 -23.16 46.20 3.52
CA GLU A 137 -23.93 45.93 2.29
C GLU A 137 -23.23 46.25 0.95
N GLN A 138 -22.66 45.22 0.31
CA GLN A 138 -22.78 45.07 -1.14
C GLN A 138 -22.57 43.62 -1.59
N SER A 139 -23.69 42.89 -1.72
CA SER A 139 -23.78 41.61 -2.44
C SER A 139 -25.18 41.45 -3.04
N SER A 140 -25.66 42.50 -3.74
CA SER A 140 -27.03 42.55 -4.26
C SER A 140 -27.15 43.36 -5.56
N SER A 141 -26.55 42.87 -6.65
CA SER A 141 -26.87 43.34 -8.01
C SER A 141 -26.38 42.39 -9.11
N LEU A 142 -27.01 41.24 -9.24
CA LEU A 142 -27.01 40.45 -10.49
C LEU A 142 -28.40 39.86 -10.76
N GLN A 143 -29.39 40.77 -10.84
CA GLN A 143 -30.69 40.50 -11.43
C GLN A 143 -31.15 41.69 -12.28
N MET A 144 -31.19 41.50 -13.60
CA MET A 144 -32.19 42.15 -14.44
C MET A 144 -32.57 41.21 -15.60
N GLY A 145 -33.84 40.79 -15.59
CA GLY A 145 -34.49 39.96 -16.59
C GLY A 145 -35.95 39.84 -16.17
N THR A 146 -36.85 40.62 -16.79
CA THR A 146 -38.19 40.92 -16.25
C THR A 146 -39.33 40.32 -17.07
N LYS A 147 -40.51 40.22 -16.41
CA LYS A 147 -41.85 39.86 -16.92
C LYS A 147 -42.06 38.36 -17.20
N LEU A 148 -43.09 37.71 -16.65
CA LEU A 148 -44.51 38.05 -16.79
C LEU A 148 -45.39 37.59 -15.59
N GLU A 149 -46.57 38.22 -15.52
CA GLU A 149 -47.85 37.78 -14.94
C GLU A 149 -48.03 37.48 -13.43
N ARG A 150 -48.96 38.26 -12.85
CA ARG A 150 -49.76 37.94 -11.66
C ARG A 150 -50.97 37.09 -12.10
N GLN A 151 -51.48 36.19 -11.25
CA GLN A 151 -52.91 36.14 -10.82
C GLN A 151 -53.25 34.88 -9.99
N SER A 152 -53.92 35.08 -8.84
CA SER A 152 -54.90 34.18 -8.15
C SER A 152 -54.53 32.70 -7.81
N ALA A 153 -55.19 31.99 -6.89
CA ALA A 153 -55.97 32.35 -5.68
C ALA A 153 -56.31 31.06 -4.88
N ASN A 154 -56.52 31.23 -3.55
CA ASN A 154 -57.48 30.52 -2.69
C ASN A 154 -57.46 28.99 -2.41
N ALA A 155 -58.08 28.70 -1.26
CA ALA A 155 -58.66 27.45 -0.75
C ALA A 155 -57.67 26.37 -0.27
N GLU A 156 -57.59 26.02 1.02
CA GLU A 156 -58.59 25.59 2.01
C GLU A 156 -58.92 24.08 2.02
N ASN A 157 -58.75 23.51 3.24
CA ASN A 157 -59.67 22.60 3.94
C ASN A 157 -59.49 21.06 3.96
N LEU A 158 -59.86 20.52 5.16
CA LEU A 158 -60.19 19.13 5.56
C LEU A 158 -59.02 18.13 5.71
N CYS A 159 -58.63 17.55 6.86
CA CYS A 159 -59.18 17.30 8.23
C CYS A 159 -59.73 15.86 8.49
N PHE A 160 -59.58 15.39 9.75
CA PHE A 160 -59.98 14.11 10.39
C PHE A 160 -59.15 12.83 10.05
N ARG A 161 -58.65 12.04 11.02
CA ARG A 161 -59.29 11.55 12.28
C ARG A 161 -58.37 11.54 13.53
N GLN A 162 -58.95 11.17 14.68
CA GLN A 162 -58.46 11.33 16.05
C GLN A 162 -58.77 10.08 16.91
N ARG A 163 -58.10 9.97 18.09
CA ARG A 163 -58.37 9.12 19.30
C ARG A 163 -57.56 7.81 19.45
N GLN A 164 -57.25 7.31 20.66
CA GLN A 164 -57.10 7.85 22.05
C GLN A 164 -56.61 6.69 22.99
N LEU A 165 -56.26 6.99 24.25
CA LEU A 165 -55.96 6.11 25.40
C LEU A 165 -54.48 5.64 25.47
N GLU A 166 -53.64 6.09 26.41
CA GLU A 166 -53.66 6.03 27.90
C GLU A 166 -53.18 4.69 28.49
N GLN A 167 -51.99 4.68 29.11
CA GLN A 167 -51.79 4.53 30.57
C GLN A 167 -50.28 4.37 30.95
N GLU A 168 -49.81 5.16 31.91
CA GLU A 168 -48.61 4.86 32.72
C GLU A 168 -48.98 3.88 33.87
N PRO A 169 -48.01 3.39 34.67
CA PRO A 169 -47.64 4.19 35.86
C PRO A 169 -46.14 4.23 36.21
N SER A 170 -45.80 5.22 37.02
CA SER A 170 -44.49 5.53 37.60
C SER A 170 -44.35 5.05 39.05
N VAL A 171 -43.10 4.78 39.51
CA VAL A 171 -42.55 4.94 40.89
C VAL A 171 -41.01 5.01 40.71
N PHE A 172 -40.22 6.03 41.06
CA PHE A 172 -39.88 6.72 42.33
C PHE A 172 -38.85 6.02 43.26
N TRP A 173 -38.13 6.86 44.03
CA TRP A 173 -36.75 6.68 44.57
C TRP A 173 -36.65 6.09 46.00
N GLU A 174 -35.39 5.91 46.46
CA GLU A 174 -34.83 5.90 47.86
C GLU A 174 -34.02 4.62 48.22
N THR A 175 -32.68 4.67 48.41
CA THR A 175 -31.86 5.05 49.60
C THR A 175 -32.03 4.16 50.85
N GLY A 176 -30.93 3.75 51.50
CA GLY A 176 -31.00 3.10 52.83
C GLY A 176 -29.94 2.03 53.18
N SER A 177 -28.98 2.45 54.00
CA SER A 177 -27.95 1.76 54.81
C SER A 177 -28.18 0.37 55.48
N SER A 178 -27.02 -0.21 55.86
CA SER A 178 -26.67 -0.88 57.15
C SER A 178 -27.00 -2.35 57.48
N ASP A 179 -25.89 -3.09 57.68
CA ASP A 179 -25.53 -3.98 58.81
C ASP A 179 -26.00 -5.46 58.96
N GLN A 180 -24.96 -6.32 58.97
CA GLN A 180 -24.63 -7.38 59.95
C GLN A 180 -25.48 -8.67 60.12
N SER A 181 -24.85 -9.78 59.69
CA SER A 181 -24.35 -10.91 60.54
C SER A 181 -24.84 -12.36 60.26
N ASN A 182 -23.82 -13.23 60.20
CA ASN A 182 -23.74 -14.64 60.62
C ASN A 182 -24.52 -15.81 59.96
N CYS A 183 -23.70 -16.62 59.26
CA CYS A 183 -23.52 -18.07 59.47
C CYS A 183 -24.51 -19.12 58.91
N SER A 184 -24.07 -19.71 57.78
CA SER A 184 -23.66 -21.14 57.66
C SER A 184 -24.57 -22.18 56.96
N SER A 185 -23.89 -23.05 56.20
CA SER A 185 -24.28 -24.35 55.60
C SER A 185 -25.03 -24.40 54.24
N ASN A 186 -24.23 -24.61 53.17
CA ASN A 186 -24.37 -25.57 52.05
C ASN A 186 -25.78 -25.88 51.49
N SER A 187 -26.14 -25.45 50.27
CA SER A 187 -25.81 -26.03 48.93
C SER A 187 -26.96 -26.92 48.39
N ASN A 188 -27.29 -27.00 47.10
CA ASN A 188 -26.74 -26.39 45.88
C ASN A 188 -27.79 -26.45 44.74
N SER A 189 -28.04 -25.35 44.01
CA SER A 189 -28.28 -25.30 42.53
C SER A 189 -29.09 -24.05 42.09
N ASN A 190 -28.43 -23.02 41.55
CA ASN A 190 -28.81 -22.22 40.36
C ASN A 190 -28.10 -20.85 40.31
N GLN A 191 -28.03 -20.31 39.09
CA GLN A 191 -27.72 -18.92 38.68
C GLN A 191 -26.25 -18.49 38.41
N GLN A 192 -26.06 -18.01 37.17
CA GLN A 192 -25.31 -16.82 36.76
C GLN A 192 -23.96 -16.54 37.46
N THR A 193 -22.88 -17.05 36.86
CA THR A 193 -21.52 -16.59 37.16
C THR A 193 -21.26 -15.19 36.62
N ARG A 194 -21.23 -14.20 37.52
CA ARG A 194 -20.52 -12.94 37.29
C ARG A 194 -19.03 -13.22 37.10
N LEU A 195 -18.38 -12.48 36.20
CA LEU A 195 -16.91 -12.44 36.09
C LEU A 195 -16.31 -11.96 37.42
N PRO A 196 -15.28 -12.63 37.97
CA PRO A 196 -14.57 -12.13 39.13
C PRO A 196 -13.61 -10.99 38.72
N LEU A 197 -13.65 -9.89 39.47
CA LEU A 197 -12.61 -8.87 39.45
C LEU A 197 -11.30 -9.47 39.99
N LEU A 198 -10.41 -9.89 39.08
CA LEU A 198 -9.06 -10.29 39.43
C LEU A 198 -8.29 -9.10 40.00
N SER A 199 -7.73 -9.25 41.20
CA SER A 199 -6.92 -8.24 41.85
C SER A 199 -5.55 -8.11 41.14
N PHE A 200 -5.16 -6.88 40.84
CA PHE A 200 -3.92 -6.47 40.13
C PHE A 200 -2.57 -6.84 40.80
N VAL A 201 -2.53 -7.79 41.73
CA VAL A 201 -1.33 -8.13 42.52
C VAL A 201 -0.36 -9.07 41.79
N ASP A 202 -0.86 -9.90 40.86
CA ASP A 202 -0.06 -10.92 40.15
C ASP A 202 0.61 -10.44 38.85
N ALA A 203 0.48 -9.16 38.49
CA ALA A 203 1.15 -8.54 37.33
C ALA A 203 2.69 -8.50 37.42
N LYS A 204 3.30 -9.05 38.48
CA LYS A 204 4.75 -9.09 38.72
C LYS A 204 5.49 -10.22 37.97
N LYS A 205 4.85 -10.92 37.04
CA LYS A 205 5.46 -12.04 36.27
C LYS A 205 5.12 -12.04 34.77
N ALA A 206 4.82 -10.88 34.18
CA ALA A 206 4.94 -10.74 32.73
C ALA A 206 6.44 -10.63 32.36
N THR A 207 7.15 -11.76 32.33
CA THR A 207 8.51 -11.80 31.78
C THR A 207 8.45 -11.67 30.27
N CYS A 208 9.16 -10.67 29.74
CA CYS A 208 9.30 -10.43 28.32
C CYS A 208 9.94 -11.66 27.63
N PRO A 209 9.57 -12.02 26.39
CA PRO A 209 10.24 -13.08 25.66
C PRO A 209 11.69 -12.66 25.41
N SER A 210 12.63 -13.56 25.74
CA SER A 210 14.08 -13.30 25.68
C SER A 210 14.58 -12.73 24.35
N ASN A 211 13.85 -12.94 23.25
CA ASN A 211 14.22 -12.43 21.93
C ASN A 211 14.00 -10.91 21.78
N PHE A 212 13.04 -10.30 22.49
CA PHE A 212 12.79 -8.86 22.43
C PHE A 212 13.70 -8.09 23.39
N GLU A 213 13.91 -8.61 24.61
CA GLU A 213 14.98 -8.14 25.50
C GLU A 213 16.33 -8.13 24.77
N ASN A 214 16.68 -9.20 24.05
CA ASN A 214 17.91 -9.26 23.25
C ASN A 214 17.94 -8.22 22.11
N LEU A 215 16.81 -7.93 21.45
CA LEU A 215 16.75 -6.96 20.35
C LEU A 215 16.99 -5.52 20.86
N ILE A 216 16.39 -5.16 21.98
CA ILE A 216 16.47 -3.82 22.60
C ILE A 216 17.75 -3.63 23.39
N ALA A 217 18.19 -4.64 24.15
CA ALA A 217 19.47 -4.59 24.84
C ALA A 217 20.66 -4.55 23.86
N ALA A 218 20.49 -5.02 22.62
CA ALA A 218 21.45 -4.87 21.54
C ALA A 218 21.35 -3.52 20.79
N ASP A 219 20.29 -2.73 20.99
CA ASP A 219 20.06 -1.49 20.25
C ASP A 219 20.94 -0.34 20.77
N SER A 220 21.63 0.34 19.86
CA SER A 220 22.60 1.37 20.24
C SER A 220 21.97 2.63 20.83
N PHE A 221 20.71 2.97 20.53
CA PHE A 221 20.02 4.07 21.21
C PHE A 221 19.77 3.71 22.68
N PHE A 222 19.20 2.54 22.94
CA PHE A 222 18.91 2.08 24.30
C PHE A 222 20.18 1.91 25.12
N GLN A 223 21.24 1.33 24.53
CA GLN A 223 22.57 1.26 25.15
C GLN A 223 23.16 2.64 25.45
N SER A 224 23.05 3.60 24.53
CA SER A 224 23.53 4.98 24.70
C SER A 224 22.81 5.69 25.85
N VAL A 225 21.48 5.59 25.90
CA VAL A 225 20.67 6.15 27.00
C VAL A 225 21.00 5.45 28.33
N ALA A 226 21.08 4.13 28.38
CA ALA A 226 21.47 3.38 29.57
C ALA A 226 22.89 3.74 30.06
N SER A 227 23.85 3.96 29.14
CA SER A 227 25.20 4.40 29.48
C SER A 227 25.22 5.82 30.04
N LYS A 228 24.42 6.74 29.48
CA LYS A 228 24.25 8.11 30.03
C LYS A 228 23.58 8.05 31.41
N LEU A 229 22.56 7.21 31.60
CA LEU A 229 21.92 6.99 32.91
C LEU A 229 22.90 6.45 33.95
N ALA A 230 23.78 5.52 33.59
CA ALA A 230 24.79 4.98 34.50
C ALA A 230 25.81 6.02 34.99
N ALA A 231 25.99 7.14 34.26
CA ALA A 231 26.97 8.16 34.57
C ALA A 231 26.71 8.84 35.95
N PRO A 232 27.72 9.00 36.83
CA PRO A 232 27.53 9.59 38.16
C PRO A 232 27.06 11.06 38.16
N GLU A 233 27.39 11.82 37.13
CA GLU A 233 27.02 13.22 36.93
C GLU A 233 25.52 13.42 36.70
N ILE A 234 24.86 12.48 36.00
CA ILE A 234 23.41 12.49 35.80
C ILE A 234 22.72 12.20 37.13
N LYS A 235 21.84 13.12 37.55
CA LYS A 235 21.05 13.03 38.79
C LYS A 235 19.56 12.78 38.53
N ALA A 236 19.09 13.16 37.36
CA ALA A 236 17.71 12.97 36.94
C ALA A 236 17.62 12.57 35.47
N VAL A 237 16.54 11.89 35.11
CA VAL A 237 16.11 11.71 33.72
C VAL A 237 14.68 12.20 33.55
N SER A 238 14.41 12.89 32.45
CA SER A 238 13.07 13.25 32.00
C SER A 238 12.74 12.55 30.69
N PHE A 239 11.51 12.09 30.54
CA PHE A 239 11.00 11.48 29.30
C PHE A 239 9.85 12.31 28.75
N ASP A 240 9.72 12.43 27.42
CA ASP A 240 8.44 12.82 26.84
C ASP A 240 7.38 11.73 27.10
N PHE A 241 6.11 12.16 27.18
CA PHE A 241 4.98 11.29 27.34
C PHE A 241 4.51 10.64 26.03
N PHE A 242 3.97 11.42 25.10
CA PHE A 242 3.26 10.92 23.92
C PHE A 242 4.24 10.57 22.82
N ASP A 243 4.03 9.44 22.15
CA ASP A 243 4.93 8.98 21.09
C ASP A 243 6.39 8.75 21.56
N THR A 244 6.66 8.81 22.87
CA THR A 244 7.95 8.45 23.51
C THR A 244 7.76 7.38 24.57
N LEU A 245 7.19 7.72 25.75
CA LEU A 245 6.95 6.77 26.85
C LEU A 245 5.70 5.92 26.61
N VAL A 246 4.69 6.49 25.95
CA VAL A 246 3.47 5.80 25.51
C VAL A 246 3.26 5.97 24.02
N TYR A 247 2.51 5.06 23.40
CA TYR A 247 1.95 5.23 22.06
C TYR A 247 0.42 5.18 22.14
N ARG A 248 -0.25 5.50 21.03
CA ARG A 248 -1.71 5.41 20.92
C ARG A 248 -2.12 4.40 19.84
N ASP A 249 -3.19 3.66 20.08
CA ASP A 249 -3.82 2.77 19.09
C ASP A 249 -4.64 3.54 18.03
N VAL A 250 -4.04 4.55 17.40
CA VAL A 250 -4.60 5.30 16.27
C VAL A 250 -3.53 5.72 15.27
N ILE A 251 -3.93 5.90 14.00
CA ILE A 251 -3.03 6.31 12.91
C ILE A 251 -2.41 7.69 13.16
N VAL A 252 -3.20 8.66 13.66
CA VAL A 252 -2.73 10.00 14.06
C VAL A 252 -3.45 10.48 15.34
N PRO A 253 -2.85 11.34 16.18
CA PRO A 253 -3.44 11.74 17.46
C PRO A 253 -4.86 12.31 17.38
N THR A 254 -5.21 13.05 16.33
CA THR A 254 -6.55 13.65 16.19
C THR A 254 -7.66 12.62 16.04
N CYS A 255 -7.36 11.37 15.65
CA CYS A 255 -8.33 10.28 15.62
C CYS A 255 -8.95 10.00 17.02
N ALA A 256 -8.27 10.34 18.11
CA ALA A 256 -8.84 10.30 19.46
C ALA A 256 -10.08 11.22 19.61
N PHE A 257 -10.13 12.34 18.90
CA PHE A 257 -11.30 13.24 18.86
C PHE A 257 -12.48 12.61 18.10
N TYR A 258 -12.21 11.85 17.05
CA TYR A 258 -13.24 11.10 16.32
C TYR A 258 -13.82 9.97 17.18
N LEU A 259 -12.97 9.19 17.86
CA LEU A 259 -13.39 8.19 18.85
C LEU A 259 -14.21 8.82 19.98
N THR A 260 -13.79 9.98 20.48
CA THR A 260 -14.56 10.78 21.45
C THR A 260 -15.93 11.17 20.90
N GLY A 261 -15.99 11.66 19.66
CA GLY A 261 -17.24 11.98 18.96
C GLY A 261 -18.19 10.79 18.86
N LEU A 262 -17.67 9.60 18.54
CA LEU A 262 -18.46 8.36 18.50
C LEU A 262 -19.04 8.03 19.88
N ARG A 263 -18.24 8.08 20.95
CA ARG A 263 -18.72 7.84 22.32
C ARG A 263 -19.73 8.89 22.81
N LEU A 264 -19.59 10.15 22.40
CA LEU A 264 -20.57 11.20 22.67
C LEU A 264 -21.88 10.98 21.90
N GLN A 265 -21.79 10.52 20.65
CA GLN A 265 -22.95 10.18 19.82
C GLN A 265 -23.72 8.98 20.40
N GLU A 266 -23.01 7.91 20.80
CA GLU A 266 -23.59 6.74 21.50
C GLU A 266 -24.34 7.13 22.78
N LYS A 267 -23.82 8.13 23.52
CA LYS A 267 -24.44 8.66 24.74
C LYS A 267 -25.57 9.68 24.48
N GLY A 268 -25.88 10.00 23.22
CA GLY A 268 -26.87 11.03 22.88
C GLY A 268 -26.47 12.45 23.32
N MET A 269 -25.16 12.71 23.46
CA MET A 269 -24.60 13.97 23.95
C MET A 269 -24.22 14.95 22.83
N LEU A 270 -24.30 14.56 21.56
CA LEU A 270 -24.10 15.48 20.43
C LEU A 270 -25.45 16.07 19.96
N PRO A 271 -25.48 17.32 19.46
CA PRO A 271 -26.69 17.89 18.86
C PRO A 271 -27.14 17.12 17.62
N VAL A 272 -28.45 17.15 17.34
CA VAL A 272 -29.01 16.55 16.12
C VAL A 272 -28.34 17.15 14.87
N GLY A 273 -27.80 16.29 14.00
CA GLY A 273 -27.07 16.70 12.79
C GLY A 273 -25.58 17.02 12.99
N ILE A 274 -25.03 16.71 14.18
CA ILE A 274 -23.59 16.61 14.43
C ILE A 274 -23.25 15.13 14.61
N ASP A 275 -22.46 14.57 13.70
CA ASP A 275 -21.89 13.24 13.82
C ASP A 275 -20.47 13.31 14.42
N ALA A 276 -19.85 12.15 14.62
CA ALA A 276 -18.50 12.05 15.18
C ALA A 276 -17.41 12.72 14.32
N LYS A 277 -17.53 12.72 12.99
CA LYS A 277 -16.57 13.40 12.09
C LYS A 277 -16.67 14.91 12.24
N ARG A 278 -17.89 15.43 12.23
CA ARG A 278 -18.13 16.86 12.47
C ARG A 278 -17.76 17.29 13.89
N PHE A 279 -17.89 16.41 14.88
CA PHE A 279 -17.38 16.67 16.23
C PHE A 279 -15.84 16.76 16.27
N HIS A 280 -15.13 15.87 15.57
CA HIS A 280 -13.66 15.92 15.44
C HIS A 280 -13.19 17.32 14.97
N ASP A 281 -13.79 17.84 13.90
CA ASP A 281 -13.42 19.16 13.37
C ASP A 281 -13.75 20.30 14.34
N LEU A 282 -14.91 20.22 15.01
CA LEU A 282 -15.31 21.19 16.02
C LEU A 282 -14.41 21.14 17.27
N ARG A 283 -13.89 19.96 17.64
CA ARG A 283 -12.95 19.77 18.77
C ARG A 283 -11.55 20.32 18.46
N ILE A 284 -11.10 20.24 17.20
CA ILE A 284 -9.89 20.92 16.74
C ILE A 284 -10.08 22.44 16.78
N LEU A 285 -11.18 22.94 16.20
CA LEU A 285 -11.51 24.37 16.19
C LEU A 285 -11.68 24.95 17.60
N ALA A 286 -12.27 24.19 18.52
CA ALA A 286 -12.38 24.56 19.93
C ALA A 286 -11.00 24.73 20.59
N GLU A 287 -10.00 23.91 20.23
CA GLU A 287 -8.65 24.07 20.75
C GLU A 287 -7.97 25.32 20.18
N THR A 288 -8.06 25.55 18.86
CA THR A 288 -7.55 26.77 18.22
C THR A 288 -8.14 28.03 18.88
N ASN A 289 -9.45 28.06 19.11
CA ASN A 289 -10.14 29.17 19.76
C ASN A 289 -9.69 29.38 21.22
N ALA A 290 -9.47 28.28 21.97
CA ALA A 290 -8.97 28.38 23.33
C ALA A 290 -7.53 28.93 23.37
N ARG A 291 -6.65 28.45 22.49
CA ARG A 291 -5.25 28.88 22.41
C ARG A 291 -5.14 30.35 22.01
N GLN A 292 -5.96 30.80 21.05
CA GLN A 292 -6.02 32.21 20.67
C GLN A 292 -6.42 33.11 21.85
N ARG A 293 -7.53 32.82 22.54
CA ARG A 293 -7.99 33.63 23.68
C ARG A 293 -6.95 33.68 24.81
N LEU A 294 -6.32 32.55 25.12
CA LEU A 294 -5.30 32.48 26.15
C LEU A 294 -4.03 33.28 25.77
N SER A 295 -3.67 33.30 24.48
CA SER A 295 -2.59 34.13 23.97
C SER A 295 -2.90 35.63 24.06
N GLU A 296 -4.16 36.03 23.87
CA GLU A 296 -4.62 37.41 24.02
C GLU A 296 -4.65 37.85 25.50
N ASP A 297 -5.18 37.00 26.40
CA ASP A 297 -5.38 37.31 27.82
C ASP A 297 -4.10 37.17 28.68
N LEU A 298 -3.31 36.11 28.46
CA LEU A 298 -2.21 35.69 29.34
C LEU A 298 -0.85 35.56 28.63
N LYS A 299 -0.78 35.83 27.31
CA LYS A 299 0.44 35.70 26.49
C LYS A 299 1.04 34.28 26.48
N THR A 300 0.18 33.25 26.58
CA THR A 300 0.58 31.84 26.48
C THR A 300 -0.46 31.07 25.66
N SER A 301 0.00 30.13 24.84
CA SER A 301 -0.85 29.22 24.06
C SER A 301 -1.19 27.92 24.80
N GLU A 302 -0.71 27.74 26.04
CA GLU A 302 -0.81 26.47 26.78
C GLU A 302 -2.12 26.36 27.56
N VAL A 303 -3.14 25.90 26.84
CA VAL A 303 -4.51 25.65 27.31
C VAL A 303 -4.64 24.34 28.07
N ARG A 304 -5.57 24.29 29.01
CA ARG A 304 -6.05 23.05 29.64
C ARG A 304 -7.27 22.51 28.91
N LEU A 305 -7.47 21.19 28.96
CA LEU A 305 -8.61 20.50 28.33
C LEU A 305 -9.98 21.13 28.69
N ALA A 306 -10.18 21.56 29.93
CA ALA A 306 -11.40 22.25 30.36
C ALA A 306 -11.64 23.57 29.61
N GLU A 307 -10.60 24.31 29.28
CA GLU A 307 -10.67 25.60 28.58
C GLU A 307 -11.04 25.42 27.10
N ILE A 308 -10.65 24.29 26.52
CA ILE A 308 -11.10 23.83 25.19
C ILE A 308 -12.60 23.51 25.23
N TYR A 309 -13.04 22.69 26.18
CA TYR A 309 -14.44 22.30 26.30
C TYR A 309 -15.40 23.48 26.61
N ILE A 310 -14.91 24.53 27.25
CA ILE A 310 -15.63 25.79 27.49
C ILE A 310 -15.87 26.61 26.20
N GLN A 311 -15.13 26.36 25.11
CA GLN A 311 -15.36 27.06 23.83
C GLN A 311 -16.65 26.63 23.12
N PHE A 312 -17.19 25.45 23.44
CA PHE A 312 -18.45 24.97 22.87
C PHE A 312 -19.65 25.79 23.38
N PRO A 313 -20.67 26.06 22.54
CA PRO A 313 -21.86 26.79 22.96
C PRO A 313 -22.57 26.15 24.17
N GLN A 314 -23.20 26.97 25.00
CA GLN A 314 -24.01 26.48 26.12
C GLN A 314 -25.10 25.53 25.62
N GLY A 315 -25.19 24.34 26.23
CA GLY A 315 -26.15 23.30 25.84
C GLY A 315 -25.73 22.42 24.67
N PHE A 316 -24.55 22.63 24.05
CA PHE A 316 -24.05 21.77 22.96
C PHE A 316 -24.00 20.29 23.37
N PHE A 317 -23.52 20.01 24.60
CA PHE A 317 -23.44 18.65 25.15
C PHE A 317 -24.70 18.20 25.93
N GLY A 318 -25.87 18.74 25.56
CA GLY A 318 -27.14 18.47 26.23
C GLY A 318 -27.13 18.81 27.73
N ALA A 319 -27.96 18.10 28.51
CA ALA A 319 -28.12 18.33 29.94
C ALA A 319 -26.91 17.90 30.79
N ALA A 320 -26.11 16.94 30.32
CA ALA A 320 -24.89 16.49 31.00
C ALA A 320 -23.76 17.53 30.92
N GLY A 321 -23.72 18.30 29.83
CA GLY A 321 -22.82 19.44 29.68
C GLY A 321 -21.35 19.05 29.42
N TRP A 322 -20.53 20.08 29.21
CA TRP A 322 -19.15 19.92 28.73
C TRP A 322 -18.25 19.14 29.68
N LYS A 323 -18.50 19.18 31.00
CA LYS A 323 -17.70 18.45 32.00
C LYS A 323 -17.80 16.94 31.83
N GLU A 324 -18.97 16.43 31.46
CA GLU A 324 -19.16 15.00 31.21
C GLU A 324 -18.56 14.63 29.85
N ALA A 325 -18.71 15.50 28.84
CA ALA A 325 -18.10 15.27 27.53
C ALA A 325 -16.56 15.21 27.61
N MET A 326 -15.96 16.09 28.42
CA MET A 326 -14.53 16.06 28.75
C MET A 326 -14.08 14.74 29.39
N LYS A 327 -14.90 14.14 30.27
CA LYS A 327 -14.58 12.81 30.82
C LYS A 327 -14.62 11.71 29.76
N VAL A 328 -15.50 11.83 28.76
CA VAL A 328 -15.54 10.87 27.65
C VAL A 328 -14.24 10.91 26.86
N GLU A 329 -13.67 12.09 26.59
CA GLU A 329 -12.35 12.22 25.96
C GLU A 329 -11.23 11.57 26.80
N LEU A 330 -11.24 11.78 28.13
CA LEU A 330 -10.26 11.14 29.03
C LEU A 330 -10.40 9.61 29.05
N VAL A 331 -11.62 9.06 29.02
CA VAL A 331 -11.84 7.60 28.95
C VAL A 331 -11.40 7.03 27.60
N VAL A 332 -11.61 7.77 26.51
CA VAL A 332 -11.16 7.37 25.17
C VAL A 332 -9.62 7.36 25.11
N GLU A 333 -8.97 8.42 25.55
CA GLU A 333 -7.49 8.49 25.60
C GLU A 333 -6.90 7.38 26.47
N ASP A 334 -7.42 7.14 27.68
CA ASP A 334 -6.94 6.03 28.52
C ASP A 334 -7.09 4.66 27.84
N SER A 335 -8.14 4.47 27.04
CA SER A 335 -8.41 3.21 26.33
C SER A 335 -7.53 2.94 25.11
N ILE A 336 -6.88 3.96 24.56
CA ILE A 336 -5.95 3.84 23.41
C ILE A 336 -4.49 4.06 23.80
N ILE A 337 -4.20 4.60 24.99
CA ILE A 337 -2.83 4.87 25.46
C ILE A 337 -2.20 3.61 26.06
N HIS A 338 -1.09 3.17 25.45
CA HIS A 338 -0.34 1.99 25.88
C HIS A 338 1.14 2.32 26.15
N PRO A 339 1.75 1.76 27.21
CA PRO A 339 3.15 1.99 27.52
C PRO A 339 4.06 1.36 26.45
N TYR A 340 5.07 2.10 26.01
CA TYR A 340 6.14 1.53 25.21
C TYR A 340 7.12 0.82 26.14
N LEU A 341 6.96 -0.51 26.27
CA LEU A 341 7.69 -1.36 27.23
C LEU A 341 9.22 -1.10 27.31
N PRO A 342 9.95 -0.88 26.19
CA PRO A 342 11.40 -0.64 26.23
C PRO A 342 11.77 0.65 26.99
N LEU A 343 10.91 1.66 26.95
CA LEU A 343 11.10 2.91 27.70
C LEU A 343 10.72 2.75 29.17
N VAL A 344 9.75 1.89 29.48
CA VAL A 344 9.39 1.52 30.86
C VAL A 344 10.54 0.78 31.54
N GLU A 345 11.29 -0.07 30.83
CA GLU A 345 12.50 -0.72 31.34
C GLU A 345 13.60 0.31 31.70
N LEU A 346 13.83 1.31 30.84
CA LEU A 346 14.76 2.42 31.14
C LEU A 346 14.31 3.26 32.34
N VAL A 347 13.00 3.51 32.50
CA VAL A 347 12.43 4.15 33.69
C VAL A 347 12.72 3.33 34.95
N GLN A 348 12.52 2.01 34.91
CA GLN A 348 12.84 1.12 36.04
C GLN A 348 14.35 1.11 36.35
N GLN A 349 15.21 1.06 35.34
CA GLN A 349 16.66 1.13 35.50
C GLN A 349 17.10 2.44 36.16
N ALA A 350 16.53 3.58 35.74
CA ALA A 350 16.81 4.88 36.34
C ALA A 350 16.43 4.94 37.83
N ILE A 351 15.28 4.36 38.20
CA ILE A 351 14.84 4.23 39.61
C ILE A 351 15.82 3.35 40.40
N GLN A 352 16.24 2.21 39.86
CA GLN A 352 17.22 1.30 40.50
C GLN A 352 18.59 1.97 40.70
N LEU A 353 19.01 2.83 39.77
CA LEU A 353 20.22 3.65 39.87
C LEU A 353 20.07 4.87 40.78
N GLY A 354 18.92 5.04 41.47
CA GLY A 354 18.66 6.13 42.40
C GLY A 354 18.52 7.51 41.75
N LYS A 355 18.22 7.56 40.45
CA LYS A 355 17.98 8.82 39.73
C LYS A 355 16.55 9.32 40.02
N LYS A 356 16.34 10.64 40.01
CA LYS A 356 14.98 11.20 39.93
C LYS A 356 14.42 10.93 38.53
N VAL A 357 13.17 10.49 38.42
CA VAL A 357 12.52 10.28 37.12
C VAL A 357 11.35 11.25 36.95
N VAL A 358 11.34 11.91 35.79
CA VAL A 358 10.39 12.96 35.43
C VAL A 358 9.74 12.64 34.09
N ILE A 359 8.52 13.12 33.92
CA ILE A 359 7.81 13.16 32.65
C ILE A 359 7.58 14.63 32.31
N THR A 360 7.92 15.05 31.09
CA THR A 360 7.60 16.38 30.54
C THR A 360 6.73 16.20 29.31
N SER A 361 5.69 17.01 29.11
CA SER A 361 4.84 16.87 27.91
C SER A 361 4.16 18.19 27.53
N ASP A 362 4.23 18.54 26.25
CA ASP A 362 3.50 19.68 25.68
C ASP A 362 2.09 19.22 25.31
N THR A 363 1.14 19.47 26.21
CA THR A 363 -0.21 18.89 26.11
C THR A 363 -1.24 19.64 26.96
N TYR A 364 -2.49 19.63 26.49
CA TYR A 364 -3.65 20.18 27.20
C TYR A 364 -4.13 19.31 28.38
N PHE A 365 -3.54 18.14 28.60
CA PHE A 365 -3.75 17.35 29.81
C PHE A 365 -2.92 17.85 30.99
N SER A 366 -3.56 17.95 32.16
CA SER A 366 -2.87 18.19 33.43
C SER A 366 -2.01 16.98 33.85
N ALA A 367 -1.04 17.23 34.74
CA ALA A 367 -0.21 16.20 35.35
C ALA A 367 -1.04 15.14 36.10
N GLU A 368 -2.22 15.49 36.63
CA GLU A 368 -3.17 14.54 37.24
C GLU A 368 -3.78 13.60 36.20
N GLN A 369 -4.18 14.13 35.04
CA GLN A 369 -4.76 13.34 33.94
C GLN A 369 -3.71 12.40 33.31
N LEU A 370 -2.49 12.90 33.06
CA LEU A 370 -1.36 12.07 32.58
C LEU A 370 -0.99 10.97 33.58
N ARG A 371 -1.04 11.27 34.89
CA ARG A 371 -0.87 10.25 35.94
C ARG A 371 -1.98 9.20 35.92
N GLY A 372 -3.22 9.61 35.60
CA GLY A 372 -4.36 8.72 35.38
C GLY A 372 -4.11 7.71 34.26
N PHE A 373 -3.69 8.18 33.08
CA PHE A 373 -3.43 7.32 31.91
C PHE A 373 -2.34 6.27 32.12
N LEU A 374 -1.42 6.49 33.05
CA LEU A 374 -0.35 5.56 33.43
C LEU A 374 -0.71 4.64 34.62
N LEU A 375 -1.84 4.87 35.29
CA LEU A 375 -2.23 4.13 36.49
C LEU A 375 -2.46 2.64 36.16
N GLY A 376 -1.74 1.77 36.86
CA GLY A 376 -1.76 0.32 36.60
C GLY A 376 -0.96 -0.12 35.37
N LYS A 377 -0.42 0.82 34.58
CA LYS A 377 0.42 0.54 33.40
C LYS A 377 1.93 0.72 33.69
N VAL A 378 2.30 1.65 34.58
CA VAL A 378 3.69 1.95 34.99
C VAL A 378 3.77 2.18 36.51
N ASP A 379 4.92 1.91 37.16
CA ASP A 379 5.11 2.27 38.58
C ASP A 379 5.23 3.79 38.75
N LEU A 380 4.15 4.39 39.25
CA LEU A 380 4.00 5.82 39.46
C LEU A 380 4.73 6.37 40.69
N LYS A 381 5.26 5.51 41.57
CA LYS A 381 5.71 5.89 42.92
C LYS A 381 6.86 6.89 42.94
N PHE A 382 7.65 6.93 41.88
CA PHE A 382 8.86 7.77 41.77
C PHE A 382 8.79 8.78 40.60
N LEU A 383 7.63 8.90 39.94
CA LEU A 383 7.43 9.76 38.77
C LEU A 383 6.88 11.14 39.18
N GLN A 384 7.64 12.19 38.86
CA GLN A 384 7.13 13.57 38.79
C GLN A 384 6.65 13.86 37.37
N ILE A 385 5.60 14.67 37.20
CA ILE A 385 5.01 14.97 35.89
C ILE A 385 4.82 16.48 35.77
N PHE A 386 5.33 17.05 34.68
CA PHE A 386 5.19 18.47 34.32
C PHE A 386 4.56 18.55 32.93
N SER A 387 3.29 18.95 32.85
CA SER A 387 2.66 19.27 31.57
C SER A 387 2.69 20.77 31.30
N SER A 388 2.80 21.13 30.03
CA SER A 388 2.80 22.53 29.60
C SER A 388 1.54 23.28 30.02
N SER A 389 0.38 22.62 30.01
CA SER A 389 -0.90 23.21 30.43
C SER A 389 -1.02 23.48 31.94
N ASP A 390 -0.24 22.80 32.79
CA ASP A 390 -0.15 23.11 34.21
C ASP A 390 0.90 24.18 34.52
N GLN A 391 2.02 24.19 33.78
CA GLN A 391 3.09 25.18 33.93
C GLN A 391 2.85 26.47 33.12
N ARG A 392 1.86 26.47 32.21
CA ARG A 392 1.53 27.53 31.24
C ARG A 392 2.66 27.89 30.27
N THR A 393 3.59 26.98 30.03
CA THR A 393 4.77 27.16 29.18
C THR A 393 5.18 25.82 28.58
N GLY A 394 5.59 25.81 27.30
CA GLY A 394 6.01 24.58 26.61
C GLY A 394 7.50 24.24 26.82
N LYS A 395 7.91 23.07 26.34
CA LYS A 395 9.31 22.63 26.29
C LYS A 395 10.22 23.58 25.52
N SER A 396 9.71 24.18 24.45
CA SER A 396 10.43 25.17 23.66
C SER A 396 10.52 26.56 24.29
N ASP A 397 9.85 26.78 25.44
CA ASP A 397 9.83 28.05 26.17
C ASP A 397 10.63 27.97 27.49
N GLN A 398 10.00 27.57 28.60
CA GLN A 398 10.58 27.60 29.97
C GLN A 398 10.27 26.34 30.81
N LEU A 399 9.70 25.30 30.21
CA LEU A 399 9.31 24.08 30.96
C LEU A 399 10.54 23.36 31.55
N PHE A 400 11.66 23.33 30.84
CA PHE A 400 12.88 22.69 31.34
C PHE A 400 13.51 23.47 32.50
N GLU A 401 13.48 24.80 32.48
CA GLU A 401 13.93 25.65 33.58
C GLU A 401 13.09 25.42 34.84
N ALA A 402 11.77 25.29 34.70
CA ALA A 402 10.89 24.93 35.82
C ALA A 402 11.25 23.55 36.40
N VAL A 403 11.51 22.55 35.54
CA VAL A 403 11.98 21.22 35.96
C VAL A 403 13.33 21.28 36.68
N LEU A 404 14.31 22.01 36.14
CA LEU A 404 15.64 22.15 36.75
C LEU A 404 15.58 22.85 38.12
N GLN A 405 14.72 23.85 38.27
CA GLN A 405 14.46 24.56 39.52
C GLN A 405 13.84 23.65 40.58
N GLU A 406 12.74 22.94 40.25
CA GLU A 406 12.05 22.04 41.18
C GLU A 406 12.92 20.83 41.57
N LEU A 407 13.70 20.29 40.63
CA LEU A 407 14.65 19.23 40.92
C LEU A 407 15.90 19.72 41.68
N ASN A 408 16.18 21.02 41.67
CA ASN A 408 17.40 21.68 42.17
C ASN A 408 18.69 21.00 41.64
N ILE A 409 18.84 20.96 40.32
CA ILE A 409 20.00 20.39 39.61
C ILE A 409 20.50 21.32 38.51
N ALA A 410 21.77 21.19 38.12
CA ALA A 410 22.33 21.91 36.98
C ALA A 410 21.91 21.23 35.65
N PRO A 411 21.82 21.97 34.52
CA PRO A 411 21.34 21.41 33.24
C PRO A 411 22.02 20.11 32.82
N HIS A 412 23.35 20.06 32.86
CA HIS A 412 24.15 18.89 32.48
C HIS A 412 23.93 17.63 33.36
N GLN A 413 23.20 17.76 34.47
CA GLN A 413 22.84 16.66 35.37
C GLN A 413 21.47 16.04 35.05
N LEU A 414 20.74 16.64 34.10
CA LEU A 414 19.50 16.11 33.54
C LEU A 414 19.81 15.43 32.21
N LEU A 415 19.27 14.23 32.02
CA LEU A 415 19.12 13.59 30.72
C LEU A 415 17.66 13.74 30.28
N HIS A 416 17.38 14.27 29.08
CA HIS A 416 16.06 14.23 28.47
C HIS A 416 16.00 13.24 27.32
N VAL A 417 14.88 12.54 27.18
CA VAL A 417 14.61 11.58 26.10
C VAL A 417 13.24 11.88 25.50
N GLY A 418 13.17 12.07 24.18
CA GLY A 418 11.94 12.41 23.46
C GLY A 418 12.06 12.25 21.94
N ASP A 419 10.95 12.42 21.24
CA ASP A 419 10.80 12.16 19.81
C ASP A 419 10.74 13.42 18.94
N ASN A 420 10.54 14.60 19.52
CA ASN A 420 10.53 15.85 18.79
C ASN A 420 11.93 16.50 18.76
N TYR A 421 12.52 16.62 17.58
CA TYR A 421 13.87 17.16 17.43
C TYR A 421 14.01 18.64 17.88
N HIS A 422 12.95 19.44 17.81
CA HIS A 422 12.98 20.81 18.28
C HIS A 422 12.81 20.88 19.80
N SER A 423 11.68 20.42 20.33
CA SER A 423 11.33 20.57 21.74
C SER A 423 12.09 19.62 22.69
N ASP A 424 12.47 18.41 22.24
CA ASP A 424 13.12 17.41 23.10
C ASP A 424 14.64 17.32 22.90
N ILE A 425 15.16 17.82 21.78
CA ILE A 425 16.61 17.79 21.49
C ILE A 425 17.18 19.20 21.42
N THR A 426 16.69 20.04 20.52
CA THR A 426 17.29 21.36 20.26
C THR A 426 17.18 22.28 21.47
N THR A 427 15.96 22.55 21.99
CA THR A 427 15.78 23.44 23.15
C THR A 427 16.55 22.97 24.39
N PRO A 428 16.40 21.73 24.90
CA PRO A 428 17.14 21.31 26.09
C PRO A 428 18.66 21.30 25.88
N SER A 429 19.15 20.99 24.68
CA SER A 429 20.60 21.04 24.39
C SER A 429 21.17 22.46 24.48
N THR A 430 20.42 23.51 24.09
CA THR A 430 20.90 24.91 24.25
C THR A 430 20.98 25.35 25.71
N LEU A 431 20.16 24.77 26.59
CA LEU A 431 20.27 24.93 28.05
C LEU A 431 21.44 24.13 28.66
N GLY A 432 22.07 23.24 27.90
CA GLY A 432 23.15 22.35 28.36
C GLY A 432 22.65 21.05 29.01
N ILE A 433 21.39 20.66 28.76
CA ILE A 433 20.82 19.37 29.17
C ILE A 433 21.35 18.27 28.24
N GLN A 434 21.62 17.07 28.77
CA GLN A 434 21.99 15.92 27.96
C GLN A 434 20.75 15.35 27.28
N THR A 435 20.83 14.99 26.00
CA THR A 435 19.66 14.58 25.21
C THR A 435 19.78 13.19 24.61
N GLY A 436 18.65 12.53 24.34
CA GLY A 436 18.53 11.25 23.65
C GLY A 436 17.34 11.28 22.70
N PHE A 437 17.60 11.23 21.40
CA PHE A 437 16.57 11.31 20.36
C PHE A 437 16.00 9.94 20.03
N LEU A 438 14.69 9.77 20.23
CA LEU A 438 13.92 8.59 19.83
C LEU A 438 12.83 9.02 18.85
N PRO A 439 13.09 9.12 17.53
CA PRO A 439 12.11 9.64 16.58
C PRO A 439 10.75 8.91 16.64
N ASN A 440 9.67 9.51 16.15
CA ASN A 440 8.40 8.79 15.95
C ASN A 440 8.28 8.27 14.51
N GLY A 441 9.23 7.43 14.07
CA GLY A 441 9.36 7.03 12.69
C GLY A 441 10.05 8.08 11.81
N THR A 442 10.19 7.78 10.53
CA THR A 442 10.85 8.63 9.53
C THR A 442 9.82 9.35 8.64
N SER A 443 10.24 10.39 7.92
CA SER A 443 9.36 11.09 6.97
C SER A 443 8.82 10.17 5.87
N GLU A 444 9.61 9.18 5.42
CA GLU A 444 9.20 8.25 4.37
C GLU A 444 8.09 7.31 4.84
N ILE A 445 8.11 6.83 6.09
CA ILE A 445 7.01 5.99 6.61
C ILE A 445 5.73 6.80 6.82
N TRP A 446 5.83 8.06 7.23
CA TRP A 446 4.65 8.93 7.33
C TRP A 446 4.06 9.26 5.97
N GLN A 447 4.88 9.49 4.94
CA GLN A 447 4.38 9.61 3.56
C GLN A 447 3.69 8.33 3.09
N ILE A 448 4.28 7.16 3.38
CA ILE A 448 3.67 5.85 3.09
C ILE A 448 2.30 5.69 3.79
N ILE A 449 2.19 6.04 5.08
CA ILE A 449 0.94 5.97 5.84
C ILE A 449 -0.11 6.92 5.24
N VAL A 450 0.30 8.12 4.85
CA VAL A 450 -0.56 9.09 4.15
C VAL A 450 -1.05 8.53 2.81
N ASP A 451 -0.16 7.97 1.98
CA ASP A 451 -0.50 7.40 0.67
C ASP A 451 -1.43 6.17 0.80
N GLU A 452 -1.31 5.41 1.89
CA GLU A 452 -2.18 4.29 2.21
C GLU A 452 -3.62 4.75 2.49
N VAL A 453 -3.82 5.85 3.22
CA VAL A 453 -5.17 6.37 3.50
C VAL A 453 -5.70 7.32 2.42
N GLN A 454 -4.83 7.94 1.62
CA GLN A 454 -5.23 8.78 0.47
C GLN A 454 -6.01 7.97 -0.57
N SER A 455 -7.31 8.20 -0.58
CA SER A 455 -8.32 7.60 -1.44
C SER A 455 -9.56 8.51 -1.44
N ASN A 456 -10.67 8.09 -2.06
CA ASN A 456 -11.97 8.76 -1.88
C ASN A 456 -12.57 8.59 -0.45
N GLN A 457 -11.76 8.20 0.53
CA GLN A 457 -12.11 7.98 1.94
C GLN A 457 -11.16 8.79 2.81
N GLU A 458 -11.63 9.18 3.99
CA GLU A 458 -10.85 9.95 4.96
C GLU A 458 -10.05 9.01 5.88
N ILE A 459 -8.98 9.51 6.49
CA ILE A 459 -8.20 8.75 7.49
C ILE A 459 -9.09 8.17 8.62
N LEU A 460 -10.16 8.87 8.98
CA LEU A 460 -11.14 8.46 9.99
C LEU A 460 -11.96 7.22 9.59
N ASP A 461 -12.08 6.90 8.30
CA ASP A 461 -12.79 5.71 7.81
C ASP A 461 -11.98 4.41 8.07
N TYR A 462 -10.71 4.52 8.45
CA TYR A 462 -9.81 3.42 8.80
C TYR A 462 -9.62 3.25 10.32
N ILE A 463 -10.36 4.01 11.13
CA ILE A 463 -10.32 3.97 12.59
C ILE A 463 -11.51 3.16 13.11
N ASP A 464 -11.24 2.03 13.78
CA ASP A 464 -12.28 1.22 14.40
C ASP A 464 -12.98 1.99 15.54
N PRO A 465 -14.32 2.07 15.58
CA PRO A 465 -15.07 2.84 16.58
C PRO A 465 -14.81 2.50 18.05
N HIS A 466 -14.19 1.35 18.33
CA HIS A 466 -13.94 0.88 19.69
C HIS A 466 -12.46 0.66 20.01
N ARG A 467 -11.62 0.43 18.98
CA ARG A 467 -10.20 0.05 19.15
C ARG A 467 -9.20 0.82 18.28
N GLY A 468 -9.66 1.83 17.55
CA GLY A 468 -8.82 2.62 16.66
C GLY A 468 -8.13 1.77 15.59
N ASP A 469 -6.80 1.81 15.51
CA ASP A 469 -6.02 0.97 14.60
C ASP A 469 -5.32 -0.22 15.28
N GLN A 470 -5.53 -0.42 16.59
CA GLN A 470 -4.89 -1.44 17.43
C GLN A 470 -3.34 -1.38 17.41
N GLY A 471 -2.79 -0.17 17.28
CA GLY A 471 -1.35 0.11 17.39
C GLY A 471 -0.56 -0.25 16.13
N ILE A 472 -1.22 -0.75 15.07
CA ILE A 472 -0.57 -1.19 13.82
C ILE A 472 0.33 -0.09 13.24
N THR A 473 -0.10 1.17 13.25
CA THR A 473 0.72 2.30 12.78
C THR A 473 1.91 2.55 13.70
N SER A 474 1.70 2.63 15.01
CA SER A 474 2.77 2.85 15.98
C SER A 474 3.84 1.76 15.97
N PHE A 475 3.47 0.48 15.81
CA PHE A 475 4.48 -0.58 15.73
C PHE A 475 5.36 -0.46 14.47
N ARG A 476 4.80 0.02 13.34
CA ARG A 476 5.59 0.28 12.11
C ARG A 476 6.59 1.41 12.33
N THR A 477 6.18 2.52 12.95
CA THR A 477 7.10 3.64 13.23
C THR A 477 8.16 3.25 14.26
N LYS A 478 7.78 2.57 15.34
CA LYS A 478 8.70 2.16 16.42
C LYS A 478 9.78 1.17 15.98
N LEU A 479 9.49 0.25 15.06
CA LEU A 479 10.49 -0.68 14.51
C LEU A 479 11.58 0.02 13.67
N LEU A 480 11.21 1.08 12.95
CA LEU A 480 12.15 1.86 12.14
C LEU A 480 13.08 2.75 12.97
N ASN A 481 12.74 2.98 14.24
CA ASN A 481 13.59 3.71 15.19
C ASN A 481 14.70 2.84 15.79
N LEU A 482 14.66 1.53 15.59
CA LEU A 482 15.71 0.63 16.06
C LEU A 482 16.98 0.88 15.26
N SER A 483 18.06 1.20 15.97
CA SER A 483 19.32 1.76 15.46
C SER A 483 20.19 0.74 14.70
N SER A 484 19.81 -0.54 14.68
CA SER A 484 20.53 -1.57 13.94
C SER A 484 20.51 -1.26 12.44
N PRO A 485 21.62 -1.47 11.69
CA PRO A 485 21.63 -1.33 10.24
C PRO A 485 20.75 -2.39 9.58
N GLN A 486 19.48 -2.05 9.41
CA GLN A 486 18.47 -2.84 8.70
C GLN A 486 18.60 -2.59 7.20
N SER A 487 18.59 -3.65 6.39
CA SER A 487 18.54 -3.48 4.93
C SER A 487 17.18 -2.92 4.49
N GLN A 488 17.11 -2.36 3.28
CA GLN A 488 15.84 -1.93 2.70
C GLN A 488 14.86 -3.10 2.50
N TYR A 489 15.37 -4.32 2.30
CA TYR A 489 14.55 -5.55 2.30
C TYR A 489 13.92 -5.80 3.68
N TRP A 490 14.70 -5.72 4.76
CA TRP A 490 14.15 -5.83 6.12
C TRP A 490 13.10 -4.75 6.39
N ARG A 491 13.35 -3.50 6.02
CA ARG A 491 12.41 -2.39 6.20
C ARG A 491 11.09 -2.65 5.46
N TYR A 492 11.14 -3.04 4.18
CA TYR A 492 9.96 -3.44 3.39
C TYR A 492 9.17 -4.57 4.07
N GLY A 493 9.88 -5.58 4.59
CA GLY A 493 9.30 -6.67 5.37
C GLY A 493 8.55 -6.18 6.61
N ALA A 494 9.18 -5.32 7.42
CA ALA A 494 8.61 -4.85 8.68
C ALA A 494 7.45 -3.84 8.49
N THR A 495 7.54 -2.93 7.53
CA THR A 495 6.55 -1.84 7.37
C THR A 495 5.37 -2.21 6.49
N ASN A 496 5.54 -3.11 5.52
CA ASN A 496 4.50 -3.38 4.52
C ASN A 496 3.87 -4.76 4.74
N LEU A 497 4.71 -5.80 4.77
CA LEU A 497 4.23 -7.18 4.84
C LEU A 497 3.98 -7.65 6.29
N GLY A 498 4.72 -7.11 7.26
CA GLY A 498 4.59 -7.39 8.69
C GLY A 498 3.17 -7.27 9.22
N PRO A 499 2.51 -6.10 9.10
CA PRO A 499 1.12 -5.90 9.50
C PRO A 499 0.16 -6.91 8.85
N VAL A 500 0.33 -7.14 7.55
CA VAL A 500 -0.52 -8.01 6.74
C VAL A 500 -0.42 -9.46 7.20
N PHE A 501 0.79 -9.98 7.39
CA PHE A 501 0.99 -11.37 7.83
C PHE A 501 0.68 -11.57 9.31
N HIS A 502 0.92 -10.59 10.19
CA HIS A 502 0.45 -10.67 11.57
C HIS A 502 -1.08 -10.75 11.65
N GLY A 503 -1.79 -9.90 10.90
CA GLY A 503 -3.24 -9.96 10.77
C GLY A 503 -3.73 -11.28 10.18
N PHE A 504 -3.08 -11.78 9.13
CA PHE A 504 -3.43 -13.06 8.50
C PHE A 504 -3.26 -14.26 9.44
N ILE A 505 -2.18 -14.32 10.22
CA ILE A 505 -1.96 -15.42 11.17
C ILE A 505 -2.95 -15.34 12.34
N ARG A 506 -3.19 -14.16 12.94
CA ARG A 506 -4.24 -14.00 13.97
C ARG A 506 -5.63 -14.36 13.40
N TRP A 507 -5.90 -14.10 12.12
CA TRP A 507 -7.13 -14.51 11.43
C TRP A 507 -7.25 -16.03 11.28
N VAL A 508 -6.19 -16.70 10.83
CA VAL A 508 -6.12 -18.16 10.71
C VAL A 508 -6.42 -18.82 12.06
N LEU A 509 -5.75 -18.40 13.14
CA LEU A 509 -5.95 -18.96 14.48
C LEU A 509 -7.39 -18.73 15.02
N SER A 510 -7.97 -17.56 14.72
CA SER A 510 -9.36 -17.25 15.04
C SER A 510 -10.34 -18.17 14.30
N LEU A 511 -10.17 -18.36 12.99
CA LEU A 511 -11.01 -19.26 12.19
C LEU A 511 -10.83 -20.73 12.56
N GLN A 512 -9.60 -21.20 12.82
CA GLN A 512 -9.35 -22.54 13.35
C GLN A 512 -10.20 -22.80 14.60
N THR A 513 -10.29 -21.82 15.48
CA THR A 513 -11.06 -21.89 16.73
C THR A 513 -12.57 -21.92 16.46
N GLN A 514 -13.08 -20.95 15.69
CA GLN A 514 -14.51 -20.84 15.34
C GLN A 514 -15.04 -22.07 14.59
N ILE A 515 -14.24 -22.63 13.68
CA ILE A 515 -14.57 -23.83 12.90
C ILE A 515 -14.30 -25.12 13.70
N SER A 516 -13.53 -25.04 14.80
CA SER A 516 -12.97 -26.19 15.50
C SER A 516 -12.28 -27.16 14.55
N VAL A 517 -11.31 -26.63 13.80
CA VAL A 517 -10.33 -27.43 13.05
C VAL A 517 -9.57 -28.36 14.00
N GLU A 518 -9.19 -29.56 13.59
CA GLU A 518 -8.41 -30.50 14.41
C GLU A 518 -6.91 -30.43 14.06
N THR A 519 -6.59 -30.36 12.77
CA THR A 519 -5.22 -30.16 12.26
C THR A 519 -5.22 -29.11 11.14
N SER A 520 -4.25 -28.20 11.13
CA SER A 520 -4.02 -27.26 10.03
C SER A 520 -2.75 -27.60 9.27
N LEU A 521 -2.87 -27.74 7.95
CA LEU A 521 -1.79 -27.99 7.01
C LEU A 521 -1.38 -26.67 6.35
N PHE A 522 -0.15 -26.23 6.63
CA PHE A 522 0.50 -25.10 5.98
C PHE A 522 1.14 -25.59 4.69
N LEU A 523 0.84 -24.96 3.55
CA LEU A 523 1.14 -25.54 2.25
C LEU A 523 2.48 -25.09 1.66
N MET A 524 3.28 -26.06 1.24
CA MET A 524 4.51 -25.86 0.43
C MET A 524 5.54 -24.89 1.05
N ARG A 525 6.24 -24.11 0.21
CA ARG A 525 7.45 -23.33 0.56
C ARG A 525 7.06 -22.11 1.39
N GLU A 526 5.88 -21.61 1.10
CA GLU A 526 5.24 -20.45 1.68
C GLU A 526 4.67 -20.81 3.07
N GLY A 527 4.15 -22.03 3.21
CA GLY A 527 3.71 -22.62 4.46
C GLY A 527 4.81 -22.80 5.52
N GLU A 528 6.06 -23.01 5.13
CA GLU A 528 7.21 -23.10 6.06
C GLU A 528 7.38 -21.80 6.85
N PHE A 529 7.36 -20.66 6.15
CA PHE A 529 7.46 -19.34 6.76
C PHE A 529 6.19 -18.95 7.55
N LEU A 530 5.00 -19.29 7.05
CA LEU A 530 3.75 -19.04 7.78
C LEU A 530 3.65 -19.86 9.08
N LEU A 531 4.15 -21.10 9.09
CA LEU A 531 4.23 -21.92 10.29
C LEU A 531 5.24 -21.37 11.30
N GLN A 532 6.34 -20.75 10.84
CA GLN A 532 7.27 -20.04 11.70
C GLN A 532 6.57 -18.91 12.47
N LEU A 533 5.74 -18.10 11.80
CA LEU A 533 4.95 -17.04 12.46
C LEU A 533 4.00 -17.62 13.53
N VAL A 534 3.28 -18.70 13.24
CA VAL A 534 2.42 -19.37 14.24
C VAL A 534 3.22 -19.82 15.45
N SER A 535 4.36 -20.47 15.25
CA SER A 535 5.21 -20.95 16.35
C SER A 535 5.76 -19.81 17.23
N GLN A 536 5.92 -18.60 16.70
CA GLN A 536 6.30 -17.44 17.52
C GLN A 536 5.18 -17.03 18.48
N LEU A 537 3.91 -17.01 18.04
CA LEU A 537 2.77 -16.72 18.92
C LEU A 537 2.67 -17.74 20.05
N GLU A 538 2.78 -19.04 19.73
CA GLU A 538 2.75 -20.14 20.71
C GLU A 538 3.86 -20.01 21.79
N THR A 539 4.97 -19.31 21.51
CA THR A 539 6.05 -19.05 22.50
C THR A 539 5.96 -17.71 23.23
N THR A 540 5.17 -16.75 22.73
CA THR A 540 5.02 -15.41 23.30
C THR A 540 3.82 -15.31 24.24
N ASP A 541 2.71 -15.99 23.93
CA ASP A 541 1.51 -16.05 24.78
C ASP A 541 1.72 -16.98 26.01
N GLN A 542 2.61 -16.61 26.95
CA GLN A 542 2.90 -17.34 28.20
C GLN A 542 1.82 -17.21 29.30
N THR A 543 0.61 -16.79 28.95
CA THR A 543 -0.55 -16.99 29.84
C THR A 543 -1.01 -18.46 29.76
N GLU A 544 -1.82 -18.93 30.72
CA GLU A 544 -2.21 -20.36 30.80
C GLU A 544 -2.65 -20.93 29.45
N PRO A 545 -2.30 -22.20 29.13
CA PRO A 545 -2.43 -22.77 27.78
C PRO A 545 -3.78 -22.46 27.17
N THR A 546 -3.77 -21.48 26.27
CA THR A 546 -5.00 -20.95 25.65
C THR A 546 -5.66 -22.05 24.85
N GLU A 547 -6.96 -21.96 24.58
CA GLU A 547 -7.66 -22.93 23.72
C GLU A 547 -7.01 -23.06 22.33
N GLN A 548 -6.18 -22.11 21.93
CA GLN A 548 -5.40 -22.10 20.69
C GLN A 548 -4.26 -23.15 20.70
N SER A 549 -3.68 -23.47 21.87
CA SER A 549 -2.64 -24.50 22.02
C SER A 549 -3.14 -25.94 21.77
N ARG A 550 -4.45 -26.13 21.55
CA ARG A 550 -5.07 -27.44 21.30
C ARG A 550 -4.98 -27.91 19.84
N TYR A 551 -4.61 -27.03 18.92
CA TYR A 551 -4.66 -27.29 17.47
C TYR A 551 -3.32 -27.76 16.92
N GLN A 552 -3.33 -28.83 16.11
CA GLN A 552 -2.10 -29.34 15.50
C GLN A 552 -1.77 -28.54 14.24
N ASN A 553 -0.70 -27.76 14.26
CA ASN A 553 -0.17 -27.07 13.07
C ASN A 553 0.95 -27.92 12.43
N GLN A 554 0.87 -28.20 11.13
CA GLN A 554 1.80 -29.10 10.40
C GLN A 554 2.14 -28.56 9.01
N LEU A 555 3.35 -28.82 8.52
CA LEU A 555 3.77 -28.51 7.16
C LEU A 555 3.35 -29.63 6.20
N ALA A 556 2.74 -29.30 5.06
CA ALA A 556 2.35 -30.27 4.04
C ALA A 556 2.84 -29.86 2.64
N TYR A 557 3.54 -30.77 1.97
CA TYR A 557 4.06 -30.56 0.63
C TYR A 557 3.00 -30.95 -0.39
N LEU A 558 2.22 -29.98 -0.87
CA LEU A 558 1.05 -30.23 -1.72
C LEU A 558 1.04 -29.32 -2.96
N SER A 559 1.59 -29.76 -4.10
CA SER A 559 1.56 -28.97 -5.34
C SER A 559 0.29 -29.20 -6.16
N ARG A 560 -0.25 -28.10 -6.72
CA ARG A 560 -1.41 -28.10 -7.63
C ARG A 560 -1.25 -29.11 -8.77
N ARG A 561 -0.03 -29.26 -9.31
CA ARG A 561 0.33 -30.22 -10.35
C ARG A 561 0.12 -31.68 -9.89
N VAL A 562 0.73 -32.07 -8.78
CA VAL A 562 0.70 -33.47 -8.31
C VAL A 562 -0.69 -33.88 -7.84
N VAL A 563 -1.37 -33.02 -7.08
CA VAL A 563 -2.74 -33.31 -6.59
C VAL A 563 -3.73 -33.44 -7.76
N ARG A 564 -3.61 -32.60 -8.78
CA ARG A 564 -4.46 -32.66 -9.99
C ARG A 564 -4.24 -33.94 -10.80
N GLN A 565 -2.99 -34.39 -10.95
CA GLN A 565 -2.68 -35.68 -11.58
C GLN A 565 -3.28 -36.86 -10.80
N ALA A 566 -3.18 -36.82 -9.46
CA ALA A 566 -3.73 -37.86 -8.59
C ALA A 566 -5.28 -37.95 -8.62
N ALA A 567 -5.95 -36.83 -8.91
CA ALA A 567 -7.42 -36.74 -9.00
C ALA A 567 -8.03 -37.35 -10.28
N LEU A 568 -7.23 -37.90 -11.20
CA LEU A 568 -7.72 -38.58 -12.39
C LEU A 568 -8.21 -40.00 -12.06
N TYR A 569 -9.52 -40.15 -11.96
CA TYR A 569 -10.21 -41.45 -11.83
C TYR A 569 -10.75 -41.99 -13.17
N LYS A 570 -10.95 -41.10 -14.14
CA LYS A 570 -11.34 -41.39 -15.53
C LYS A 570 -10.56 -40.47 -16.46
N ILE A 571 -10.34 -40.91 -17.69
CA ILE A 571 -9.80 -40.04 -18.75
C ILE A 571 -10.99 -39.59 -19.58
N ASP A 572 -11.27 -38.30 -19.53
CA ASP A 572 -12.15 -37.61 -20.46
C ASP A 572 -11.47 -36.32 -20.93
N ARG A 573 -12.08 -35.70 -21.95
CA ARG A 573 -11.56 -34.48 -22.57
C ARG A 573 -11.36 -33.37 -21.53
N SER A 574 -12.38 -33.10 -20.71
CA SER A 574 -12.32 -32.05 -19.69
C SER A 574 -11.19 -32.27 -18.68
N GLY A 575 -10.97 -33.51 -18.21
CA GLY A 575 -9.87 -33.83 -17.30
C GLY A 575 -8.49 -33.55 -17.89
N LEU A 576 -8.27 -33.94 -19.15
CA LEU A 576 -7.01 -33.69 -19.88
C LEU A 576 -6.83 -32.21 -20.25
N GLU A 577 -7.87 -31.55 -20.76
CA GLU A 577 -7.87 -30.10 -21.01
C GLU A 577 -7.55 -29.31 -19.75
N SER A 578 -8.06 -29.76 -18.61
CA SER A 578 -7.70 -29.16 -17.33
C SER A 578 -6.18 -29.19 -17.15
N LEU A 579 -5.51 -30.32 -17.35
CA LEU A 579 -4.05 -30.43 -17.17
C LEU A 579 -3.24 -29.52 -18.13
N MET A 580 -3.84 -29.06 -19.24
CA MET A 580 -3.27 -28.08 -20.16
C MET A 580 -3.46 -26.61 -19.69
N SER A 581 -4.35 -26.35 -18.72
CA SER A 581 -4.68 -25.00 -18.25
C SER A 581 -3.60 -24.43 -17.32
N GLY A 582 -2.88 -23.40 -17.78
CA GLY A 582 -1.87 -22.64 -17.03
C GLY A 582 -1.67 -21.24 -17.62
N ARG A 583 -0.75 -20.44 -17.06
CA ARG A 583 -0.43 -19.08 -17.58
C ARG A 583 0.19 -19.13 -18.99
N LYS A 584 1.16 -20.03 -19.17
CA LYS A 584 1.69 -20.45 -20.48
C LYS A 584 1.23 -21.90 -20.70
N PRO A 585 0.47 -22.21 -21.77
CA PRO A 585 0.13 -23.60 -22.11
C PRO A 585 1.41 -24.41 -22.40
N PRO A 586 1.51 -25.66 -21.90
CA PRO A 586 2.68 -26.50 -22.18
C PRO A 586 2.77 -26.85 -23.67
N ASN A 587 3.94 -27.24 -24.14
CA ASN A 587 4.04 -27.95 -25.42
C ASN A 587 3.68 -29.44 -25.27
N THR A 588 3.51 -30.14 -26.39
CA THR A 588 3.08 -31.55 -26.41
C THR A 588 4.03 -32.46 -25.62
N ARG A 589 5.35 -32.35 -25.76
CA ARG A 589 6.36 -33.13 -25.02
C ARG A 589 6.22 -32.92 -23.51
N GLU A 590 6.05 -31.68 -23.07
CA GLU A 590 5.87 -31.33 -21.65
C GLU A 590 4.56 -31.91 -21.10
N PHE A 591 3.49 -31.83 -21.88
CA PHE A 591 2.18 -32.38 -21.51
C PHE A 591 2.18 -33.90 -21.47
N LEU A 592 2.83 -34.59 -22.41
CA LEU A 592 3.00 -36.04 -22.37
C LEU A 592 3.73 -36.47 -21.09
N SER A 593 4.86 -35.82 -20.78
CA SER A 593 5.59 -36.04 -19.52
C SER A 593 4.72 -35.78 -18.29
N LEU A 594 3.88 -34.73 -18.32
CA LEU A 594 2.91 -34.41 -17.26
C LEU A 594 1.88 -35.52 -17.05
N ILE A 595 1.42 -36.21 -18.10
CA ILE A 595 0.43 -37.31 -17.98
C ILE A 595 1.07 -38.70 -17.91
N GLY A 596 2.40 -38.80 -17.82
CA GLY A 596 3.13 -40.06 -17.73
C GLY A 596 3.21 -40.84 -19.04
N LEU A 597 3.21 -40.12 -20.17
CA LEU A 597 3.47 -40.62 -21.52
C LEU A 597 4.82 -40.11 -22.05
N ASP A 598 5.35 -40.80 -23.03
CA ASP A 598 6.63 -40.55 -23.67
C ASP A 598 6.44 -40.10 -25.13
N ALA A 599 7.41 -39.41 -25.72
CA ALA A 599 7.33 -39.00 -27.13
C ALA A 599 7.19 -40.19 -28.11
N SER A 600 7.61 -41.39 -27.70
CA SER A 600 7.42 -42.65 -28.43
C SER A 600 5.95 -43.12 -28.47
N ASP A 601 5.11 -42.73 -27.50
CA ASP A 601 3.69 -43.11 -27.46
C ASP A 601 2.87 -42.42 -28.58
N LEU A 602 3.39 -41.34 -29.18
CA LEU A 602 2.76 -40.66 -30.33
C LEU A 602 2.82 -41.47 -31.64
N GLY A 603 3.68 -42.49 -31.73
CA GLY A 603 3.80 -43.34 -32.91
C GLY A 603 4.09 -42.56 -34.20
N LYS A 604 3.08 -42.40 -35.06
CA LYS A 604 3.21 -41.65 -36.34
C LYS A 604 3.06 -40.12 -36.19
N HIS A 605 2.63 -39.63 -35.03
CA HIS A 605 2.38 -38.20 -34.78
C HIS A 605 3.61 -37.46 -34.25
N THR A 606 4.82 -37.88 -34.64
CA THR A 606 6.09 -37.27 -34.18
C THR A 606 6.22 -35.78 -34.51
N HIS A 607 5.54 -35.31 -35.55
CA HIS A 607 5.46 -33.88 -35.89
C HIS A 607 4.80 -33.03 -34.78
N LEU A 608 4.02 -33.63 -33.88
CA LEU A 608 3.41 -32.93 -32.75
C LEU A 608 4.32 -32.79 -31.54
N ILE A 609 5.45 -33.51 -31.44
CA ILE A 609 6.25 -33.62 -30.19
C ILE A 609 6.57 -32.24 -29.59
N GLU A 610 7.05 -31.30 -30.40
CA GLU A 610 7.36 -29.94 -29.94
C GLU A 610 6.17 -28.97 -30.03
N ALA A 611 5.07 -29.33 -30.70
CA ALA A 611 4.00 -28.39 -31.02
C ALA A 611 3.33 -27.82 -29.76
N SER A 612 3.08 -26.50 -29.77
CA SER A 612 2.48 -25.75 -28.66
C SER A 612 0.99 -26.08 -28.50
N LEU A 613 0.55 -26.34 -27.26
CA LEU A 613 -0.86 -26.61 -26.96
C LEU A 613 -1.67 -25.32 -26.75
N ALA A 614 -1.07 -24.15 -26.96
CA ALA A 614 -1.80 -22.92 -27.20
C ALA A 614 -2.57 -22.96 -28.55
N GLU A 615 -2.09 -23.75 -29.50
CA GLU A 615 -2.81 -23.97 -30.77
C GLU A 615 -3.98 -24.93 -30.58
N VAL A 616 -5.20 -24.43 -30.82
CA VAL A 616 -6.43 -25.22 -30.69
C VAL A 616 -6.37 -26.48 -31.57
N SER A 617 -5.91 -26.39 -32.83
CA SER A 617 -5.82 -27.56 -33.72
C SER A 617 -4.87 -28.65 -33.20
N VAL A 618 -3.68 -28.29 -32.69
CA VAL A 618 -2.71 -29.22 -32.10
C VAL A 618 -3.28 -29.86 -30.83
N LYS A 619 -3.86 -29.03 -29.96
CA LYS A 619 -4.52 -29.47 -28.73
C LYS A 619 -5.62 -30.50 -29.01
N GLU A 620 -6.53 -30.18 -29.93
CA GLU A 620 -7.64 -31.04 -30.33
C GLU A 620 -7.14 -32.37 -30.93
N GLN A 621 -6.19 -32.30 -31.88
CA GLN A 621 -5.60 -33.48 -32.52
C GLN A 621 -4.92 -34.41 -31.50
N LEU A 622 -4.21 -33.85 -30.51
CA LEU A 622 -3.56 -34.60 -29.44
C LEU A 622 -4.58 -35.24 -28.48
N LEU A 623 -5.62 -34.51 -28.09
CA LEU A 623 -6.67 -35.01 -27.21
C LEU A 623 -7.44 -36.16 -27.86
N ASP A 624 -7.85 -36.01 -29.12
CA ASP A 624 -8.56 -37.06 -29.85
C ASP A 624 -7.69 -38.30 -30.09
N PHE A 625 -6.40 -38.11 -30.35
CA PHE A 625 -5.43 -39.22 -30.43
C PHE A 625 -5.30 -39.99 -29.10
N ILE A 626 -5.19 -39.28 -27.97
CA ILE A 626 -5.08 -39.91 -26.65
C ILE A 626 -6.37 -40.63 -26.28
N LEU A 627 -7.53 -39.96 -26.43
CA LEU A 627 -8.85 -40.51 -26.09
C LEU A 627 -9.25 -41.67 -27.01
N GLY A 628 -8.82 -41.66 -28.28
CA GLY A 628 -8.99 -42.75 -29.22
C GLY A 628 -8.14 -43.99 -28.95
N GLN A 629 -7.22 -43.96 -27.98
CA GLN A 629 -6.34 -45.08 -27.63
C GLN A 629 -6.54 -45.58 -26.19
N PRO A 630 -7.36 -46.63 -25.99
CA PRO A 630 -7.59 -47.22 -24.66
C PRO A 630 -6.32 -47.61 -23.91
N ARG A 631 -5.26 -48.02 -24.63
CA ARG A 631 -3.95 -48.36 -24.05
C ARG A 631 -3.24 -47.14 -23.44
N LEU A 632 -3.35 -45.97 -24.08
CA LEU A 632 -2.79 -44.72 -23.55
C LEU A 632 -3.61 -44.23 -22.37
N CYS A 633 -4.94 -44.23 -22.46
CA CYS A 633 -5.82 -43.92 -21.33
C CYS A 633 -5.51 -44.79 -20.10
N GLN A 634 -5.30 -46.09 -20.29
CA GLN A 634 -4.94 -47.01 -19.19
C GLN A 634 -3.54 -46.73 -18.62
N LYS A 635 -2.55 -46.36 -19.45
CA LYS A 635 -1.21 -45.94 -18.99
C LYS A 635 -1.32 -44.69 -18.10
N ILE A 636 -2.08 -43.67 -18.53
CA ILE A 636 -2.32 -42.43 -17.75
C ILE A 636 -3.03 -42.75 -16.42
N LEU A 637 -4.11 -43.54 -16.43
CA LEU A 637 -4.84 -43.92 -15.20
C LEU A 637 -3.97 -44.69 -14.21
N THR A 638 -3.08 -45.57 -14.72
CA THR A 638 -2.14 -46.31 -13.88
C THR A 638 -1.15 -45.36 -13.19
N GLN A 639 -0.63 -44.36 -13.91
CA GLN A 639 0.26 -43.34 -13.34
C GLN A 639 -0.47 -42.42 -12.34
N ALA A 640 -1.71 -42.03 -12.64
CA ALA A 640 -2.56 -41.27 -11.72
C ALA A 640 -2.84 -42.04 -10.41
N ALA A 641 -3.15 -43.34 -10.50
CA ALA A 641 -3.36 -44.19 -9.34
C ALA A 641 -2.09 -44.35 -8.49
N LEU A 642 -0.92 -44.51 -9.11
CA LEU A 642 0.36 -44.55 -8.40
C LEU A 642 0.67 -43.22 -7.68
N LYS A 643 0.48 -42.08 -8.36
CA LYS A 643 0.63 -40.75 -7.75
C LYS A 643 -0.35 -40.53 -6.61
N ARG A 644 -1.59 -41.00 -6.74
CA ARG A 644 -2.61 -40.91 -5.67
C ARG A 644 -2.26 -41.77 -4.47
N ALA A 645 -1.82 -43.00 -4.65
CA ALA A 645 -1.38 -43.86 -3.54
C ALA A 645 -0.23 -43.22 -2.73
N ARG A 646 0.71 -42.59 -3.44
CA ARG A 646 1.83 -41.84 -2.85
C ARG A 646 1.39 -40.55 -2.13
N LEU A 647 0.48 -39.79 -2.72
CA LEU A 647 -0.16 -38.63 -2.07
C LEU A 647 -0.92 -39.04 -0.80
N MET A 648 -1.66 -40.14 -0.83
CA MET A 648 -2.35 -40.66 0.36
C MET A 648 -1.36 -41.14 1.43
N ALA A 649 -0.20 -41.69 1.04
CA ALA A 649 0.88 -41.96 1.99
C ALA A 649 1.46 -40.68 2.61
N HIS A 650 1.61 -39.60 1.82
CA HIS A 650 2.03 -38.30 2.35
C HIS A 650 1.00 -37.72 3.33
N LEU A 651 -0.29 -37.72 2.99
CA LEU A 651 -1.36 -37.25 3.89
C LEU A 651 -1.39 -38.04 5.22
N ARG A 652 -1.17 -39.36 5.18
CA ARG A 652 -1.03 -40.20 6.38
C ARG A 652 0.24 -39.95 7.20
N SER A 653 1.21 -39.20 6.67
CA SER A 653 2.42 -38.80 7.40
C SER A 653 2.32 -37.43 8.08
N VAL A 654 1.33 -36.60 7.68
CA VAL A 654 1.13 -35.23 8.20
C VAL A 654 -0.21 -35.00 8.91
N LEU A 655 -1.12 -35.98 8.85
CA LEU A 655 -2.37 -36.03 9.61
C LEU A 655 -2.36 -37.24 10.57
N PRO A 656 -2.97 -37.13 11.77
CA PRO A 656 -3.00 -38.23 12.73
C PRO A 656 -3.86 -39.40 12.22
N ALA A 657 -3.64 -40.59 12.79
CA ALA A 657 -4.33 -41.81 12.36
C ALA A 657 -5.86 -41.71 12.47
N GLU A 658 -6.38 -40.97 13.47
CA GLU A 658 -7.83 -40.77 13.62
C GLU A 658 -8.47 -40.03 12.44
N ALA A 659 -7.71 -39.25 11.66
CA ALA A 659 -8.24 -38.57 10.48
C ALA A 659 -8.69 -39.55 9.38
N PHE A 660 -8.14 -40.77 9.38
CA PHE A 660 -8.45 -41.82 8.41
C PHE A 660 -9.39 -42.91 8.97
N ASP A 661 -9.93 -42.73 10.18
CA ASP A 661 -10.90 -43.67 10.76
C ASP A 661 -12.29 -43.50 10.15
N GLY A 662 -12.67 -44.46 9.30
CA GLY A 662 -14.01 -44.51 8.68
C GLY A 662 -15.16 -44.70 9.68
N SER A 663 -14.89 -45.16 10.91
CA SER A 663 -15.88 -45.37 11.97
C SER A 663 -16.43 -44.06 12.56
N ARG A 664 -15.72 -42.93 12.39
CA ARG A 664 -16.11 -41.62 12.94
C ARG A 664 -17.50 -41.19 12.50
N GLN A 665 -18.27 -40.64 13.45
CA GLN A 665 -19.62 -40.14 13.19
C GLN A 665 -19.60 -38.82 12.39
N SER A 666 -18.62 -37.96 12.63
CA SER A 666 -18.39 -36.70 11.92
C SER A 666 -17.07 -36.70 11.16
N SER A 667 -16.98 -35.92 10.09
CA SER A 667 -15.72 -35.70 9.38
C SER A 667 -14.62 -35.15 10.28
N TYR A 668 -13.38 -35.58 10.04
CA TYR A 668 -12.18 -34.94 10.57
C TYR A 668 -12.00 -33.56 9.91
N ARG A 669 -11.77 -32.50 10.68
CA ARG A 669 -11.70 -31.12 10.17
C ARG A 669 -10.26 -30.67 9.95
N VAL A 670 -9.89 -30.40 8.69
CA VAL A 670 -8.53 -29.98 8.31
C VAL A 670 -8.53 -28.55 7.79
N GLY A 671 -7.73 -27.68 8.39
CA GLY A 671 -7.41 -26.37 7.84
C GLY A 671 -6.35 -26.50 6.73
N LEU A 672 -6.48 -25.76 5.63
CA LEU A 672 -5.44 -25.63 4.60
C LEU A 672 -5.03 -24.15 4.55
N VAL A 673 -3.81 -23.84 4.98
CA VAL A 673 -3.30 -22.46 5.00
C VAL A 673 -2.36 -22.25 3.82
N ASP A 674 -2.72 -21.32 2.96
CA ASP A 674 -2.08 -21.08 1.65
C ASP A 674 -2.22 -19.59 1.29
N ILE A 675 -1.26 -19.02 0.57
CA ILE A 675 -1.39 -17.67 0.00
C ILE A 675 -1.98 -17.68 -1.41
N GLY A 676 -2.11 -18.85 -2.04
CA GLY A 676 -2.73 -19.03 -3.34
C GLY A 676 -4.23 -18.72 -3.37
N TRP A 677 -4.74 -18.38 -4.55
CA TRP A 677 -5.95 -17.53 -4.64
C TRP A 677 -7.22 -18.23 -5.17
N ASN A 678 -7.09 -19.47 -5.67
CA ASN A 678 -8.11 -20.15 -6.50
C ASN A 678 -8.62 -21.50 -5.95
N GLY A 679 -8.27 -21.88 -4.71
CA GLY A 679 -8.79 -23.11 -4.06
C GLY A 679 -8.51 -24.44 -4.77
N SER A 680 -7.64 -24.46 -5.78
CA SER A 680 -7.55 -25.61 -6.71
C SER A 680 -6.97 -26.86 -6.05
N ILE A 681 -6.01 -26.70 -5.13
CA ILE A 681 -5.47 -27.81 -4.33
C ILE A 681 -6.57 -28.41 -3.44
N GLN A 682 -7.30 -27.56 -2.70
CA GLN A 682 -8.42 -27.97 -1.86
C GLN A 682 -9.49 -28.73 -2.64
N ARG A 683 -9.91 -28.22 -3.82
CA ARG A 683 -10.89 -28.91 -4.69
C ARG A 683 -10.46 -30.34 -5.02
N TYR A 684 -9.23 -30.52 -5.51
CA TYR A 684 -8.74 -31.85 -5.92
C TYR A 684 -8.47 -32.76 -4.71
N LEU A 685 -8.05 -32.23 -3.56
CA LEU A 685 -7.93 -33.00 -2.31
C LEU A 685 -9.29 -33.49 -1.82
N GLN A 686 -10.31 -32.63 -1.75
CA GLN A 686 -11.65 -33.01 -1.34
C GLN A 686 -12.24 -34.09 -2.27
N GLN A 687 -12.01 -33.96 -3.59
CA GLN A 687 -12.38 -34.98 -4.56
C GLN A 687 -11.67 -36.32 -4.31
N ILE A 688 -10.36 -36.31 -4.03
CA ILE A 688 -9.57 -37.52 -3.78
C ILE A 688 -10.04 -38.22 -2.50
N ILE A 689 -10.17 -37.47 -1.39
CA ILE A 689 -10.61 -38.00 -0.09
C ILE A 689 -11.97 -38.66 -0.16
N HIS A 690 -12.95 -38.03 -0.83
CA HIS A 690 -14.29 -38.60 -0.99
C HIS A 690 -14.28 -39.91 -1.80
N GLN A 691 -13.47 -39.97 -2.87
CA GLN A 691 -13.36 -41.15 -3.73
C GLN A 691 -12.58 -42.30 -3.07
N GLU A 692 -11.61 -41.99 -2.20
CA GLU A 692 -10.90 -42.97 -1.36
C GLU A 692 -11.72 -43.37 -0.11
N GLY A 693 -12.92 -42.80 0.10
CA GLY A 693 -13.88 -43.21 1.12
C GLY A 693 -13.67 -42.63 2.53
N TYR A 694 -12.81 -41.63 2.69
CA TYR A 694 -12.52 -41.01 3.99
C TYR A 694 -13.44 -39.82 4.29
N LYS A 695 -13.80 -39.66 5.57
CA LYS A 695 -14.59 -38.51 6.07
C LYS A 695 -13.64 -37.41 6.55
N ILE A 696 -13.04 -36.67 5.62
CA ILE A 696 -12.19 -35.51 5.93
C ILE A 696 -12.76 -34.28 5.23
N ASP A 697 -12.99 -33.21 5.97
CA ASP A 697 -13.49 -31.93 5.49
C ASP A 697 -12.33 -30.92 5.46
N PHE A 698 -11.97 -30.40 4.28
CA PHE A 698 -10.98 -29.34 4.16
C PHE A 698 -11.61 -27.95 4.22
N PHE A 699 -11.04 -27.06 5.03
CA PHE A 699 -11.37 -25.65 5.16
C PHE A 699 -10.16 -24.81 4.71
N GLY A 700 -10.29 -24.05 3.63
CA GLY A 700 -9.21 -23.27 3.05
C GLY A 700 -9.15 -21.86 3.65
N PHE A 701 -7.98 -21.49 4.16
CA PHE A 701 -7.68 -20.18 4.74
C PHE A 701 -6.65 -19.48 3.87
N TYR A 702 -7.10 -18.48 3.11
CA TYR A 702 -6.33 -17.82 2.07
C TYR A 702 -6.11 -16.35 2.36
N LEU A 703 -4.94 -15.79 1.97
CA LEU A 703 -4.66 -14.37 2.13
C LEU A 703 -5.70 -13.50 1.40
N MET A 704 -6.02 -13.87 0.15
CA MET A 704 -7.22 -13.42 -0.57
C MET A 704 -7.77 -14.56 -1.43
N THR A 705 -9.04 -14.50 -1.81
CA THR A 705 -9.64 -15.46 -2.76
C THR A 705 -10.28 -14.75 -3.96
N THR A 706 -10.14 -15.36 -5.14
CA THR A 706 -10.75 -14.81 -6.37
C THR A 706 -12.24 -15.13 -6.48
N ALA A 707 -12.94 -14.44 -7.39
CA ALA A 707 -14.34 -14.69 -7.68
C ALA A 707 -14.64 -16.14 -8.13
N SER A 708 -13.62 -16.92 -8.56
CA SER A 708 -13.78 -18.34 -8.91
C SER A 708 -14.16 -19.24 -7.72
N ILE A 709 -13.84 -18.83 -6.48
CA ILE A 709 -14.22 -19.57 -5.27
C ILE A 709 -15.75 -19.72 -5.15
N LYS A 710 -16.55 -18.79 -5.66
CA LYS A 710 -18.02 -18.87 -5.61
C LYS A 710 -18.57 -20.17 -6.21
N GLU A 711 -17.99 -20.62 -7.33
CA GLU A 711 -18.41 -21.88 -7.96
C GLU A 711 -18.00 -23.10 -7.11
N LEU A 712 -16.81 -23.05 -6.48
CA LEU A 712 -16.36 -24.08 -5.56
C LEU A 712 -17.22 -24.14 -4.29
N THR A 713 -17.65 -22.98 -3.76
CA THR A 713 -18.57 -22.89 -2.62
C THR A 713 -19.92 -23.53 -2.94
N MET A 714 -20.45 -23.31 -4.14
CA MET A 714 -21.66 -24.01 -4.63
C MET A 714 -21.45 -25.53 -4.80
N GLN A 715 -20.20 -25.98 -4.97
CA GLN A 715 -19.80 -27.39 -4.98
C GLN A 715 -19.50 -27.95 -3.57
N GLY A 716 -19.73 -27.16 -2.51
CA GLY A 716 -19.53 -27.56 -1.11
C GLY A 716 -18.11 -27.37 -0.57
N ILE A 717 -17.21 -26.74 -1.33
CA ILE A 717 -15.85 -26.40 -0.88
C ILE A 717 -15.91 -25.21 0.08
N LYS A 718 -15.25 -25.33 1.24
CA LYS A 718 -15.27 -24.32 2.31
C LYS A 718 -13.99 -23.50 2.23
N ALA A 719 -13.98 -22.42 1.46
CA ALA A 719 -12.80 -21.59 1.22
C ALA A 719 -13.09 -20.14 1.64
N TYR A 720 -12.16 -19.52 2.35
CA TYR A 720 -12.30 -18.17 2.92
C TYR A 720 -11.06 -17.34 2.58
N GLY A 721 -11.26 -16.06 2.23
CA GLY A 721 -10.20 -15.07 2.06
C GLY A 721 -10.12 -14.06 3.22
N PHE A 722 -8.91 -13.62 3.58
CA PHE A 722 -8.69 -12.67 4.67
C PHE A 722 -8.90 -11.21 4.26
N LEU A 723 -8.06 -10.67 3.35
CA LEU A 723 -8.13 -9.26 2.93
C LEU A 723 -9.19 -9.02 1.85
N ALA A 724 -9.47 -10.04 1.06
CA ALA A 724 -10.56 -10.07 0.10
C ALA A 724 -11.12 -11.49 -0.04
N ASP A 725 -12.44 -11.64 0.06
CA ASP A 725 -13.12 -12.92 -0.04
C ASP A 725 -14.03 -13.00 -1.28
N SER A 726 -13.95 -14.11 -2.01
CA SER A 726 -14.72 -14.36 -3.23
C SER A 726 -14.62 -13.22 -4.26
N GLY A 727 -13.45 -12.58 -4.33
CA GLY A 727 -13.17 -11.40 -5.15
C GLY A 727 -13.84 -10.11 -4.66
N ARG A 728 -14.05 -9.93 -3.36
CA ARG A 728 -14.62 -8.70 -2.76
C ARG A 728 -13.70 -8.10 -1.69
N PRO A 729 -13.55 -6.76 -1.63
CA PRO A 729 -14.11 -5.77 -2.56
C PRO A 729 -13.49 -5.88 -3.95
N CYS A 730 -14.31 -5.67 -4.98
CA CYS A 730 -13.96 -6.05 -6.35
C CYS A 730 -12.80 -5.21 -6.92
N GLN A 731 -12.76 -3.92 -6.57
CA GLN A 731 -11.83 -2.97 -7.13
C GLN A 731 -10.40 -3.25 -6.67
N GLU A 732 -10.10 -3.13 -5.38
CA GLU A 732 -8.74 -3.31 -4.88
C GLU A 732 -8.22 -4.74 -5.15
N HIS A 733 -9.11 -5.74 -5.05
CA HIS A 733 -8.79 -7.13 -5.39
C HIS A 733 -8.32 -7.29 -6.85
N GLN A 734 -9.02 -6.71 -7.83
CA GLN A 734 -8.65 -6.85 -9.25
C GLN A 734 -7.24 -6.33 -9.54
N TRP A 735 -6.80 -5.29 -8.82
CA TRP A 735 -5.50 -4.66 -8.98
C TRP A 735 -4.41 -5.45 -8.25
N MET A 736 -4.62 -5.85 -6.99
CA MET A 736 -3.62 -6.67 -6.28
C MET A 736 -3.42 -8.04 -6.94
N MET A 737 -4.49 -8.68 -7.44
CA MET A 737 -4.41 -9.95 -8.17
C MET A 737 -3.61 -9.89 -9.47
N ARG A 738 -3.24 -8.68 -9.93
CA ARG A 738 -2.39 -8.46 -11.09
C ARG A 738 -0.89 -8.56 -10.78
N THR A 739 -0.50 -8.58 -9.50
CA THR A 739 0.88 -8.67 -9.00
C THR A 739 0.93 -9.53 -7.73
N VAL A 740 0.73 -10.83 -7.86
CA VAL A 740 0.77 -11.78 -6.73
C VAL A 740 2.20 -12.26 -6.43
N GLU A 741 3.09 -12.11 -7.41
CA GLU A 741 4.43 -12.68 -7.45
C GLU A 741 5.36 -12.12 -6.37
N ILE A 742 5.17 -10.86 -5.95
CA ILE A 742 5.91 -10.27 -4.83
C ILE A 742 5.60 -11.02 -3.54
N LEU A 743 4.31 -11.27 -3.27
CA LEU A 743 3.86 -11.95 -2.05
C LEU A 743 4.29 -13.42 -2.04
N GLU A 744 4.15 -14.10 -3.18
CA GLU A 744 4.59 -15.49 -3.35
C GLU A 744 6.11 -15.62 -3.14
N GLN A 745 6.92 -14.70 -3.69
CA GLN A 745 8.37 -14.73 -3.52
C GLN A 745 8.82 -14.33 -2.10
N SER A 746 8.20 -13.32 -1.48
CA SER A 746 8.52 -12.91 -0.10
C SER A 746 8.31 -14.03 0.92
N CYS A 747 7.38 -14.96 0.67
CA CYS A 747 7.14 -16.11 1.54
C CYS A 747 7.94 -17.38 1.16
N THR A 748 8.62 -17.41 0.01
CA THR A 748 9.19 -18.65 -0.52
C THR A 748 10.43 -19.11 0.26
N ALA A 749 10.38 -20.34 0.79
CA ALA A 749 11.55 -21.05 1.34
C ALA A 749 12.57 -21.46 0.26
N ALA A 750 13.81 -21.74 0.68
CA ALA A 750 14.97 -22.02 -0.19
C ALA A 750 14.98 -23.45 -0.79
N ILE A 751 13.83 -23.90 -1.31
CA ILE A 751 13.61 -25.25 -1.82
C ILE A 751 12.90 -25.22 -3.18
N GLY A 752 13.15 -26.22 -4.02
CA GLY A 752 12.47 -26.35 -5.31
C GLY A 752 11.03 -26.82 -5.15
N SER A 753 10.36 -27.02 -6.28
CA SER A 753 8.96 -27.42 -6.31
C SER A 753 8.76 -28.93 -6.20
N LEU A 754 7.61 -29.34 -5.63
CA LEU A 754 7.25 -30.75 -5.45
C LEU A 754 6.93 -31.42 -6.80
N VAL A 755 7.67 -32.49 -7.11
CA VAL A 755 7.59 -33.26 -8.36
C VAL A 755 6.72 -34.53 -8.20
N ASP A 756 6.90 -35.25 -7.09
CA ASP A 756 6.20 -36.50 -6.74
C ASP A 756 6.41 -36.80 -5.24
N TYR A 757 6.04 -38.00 -4.76
CA TYR A 757 6.49 -38.53 -3.47
C TYR A 757 7.12 -39.92 -3.63
N THR A 758 7.85 -40.37 -2.61
CA THR A 758 8.29 -41.77 -2.51
C THR A 758 7.11 -42.70 -2.24
N ALA A 759 7.34 -44.02 -2.31
CA ALA A 759 6.35 -45.02 -1.89
C ALA A 759 5.93 -44.89 -0.41
N SER A 760 6.77 -44.27 0.43
CA SER A 760 6.49 -43.99 1.85
C SER A 760 5.87 -42.60 2.09
N GLY A 761 5.50 -41.85 1.05
CA GLY A 761 4.88 -40.53 1.17
C GLY A 761 5.85 -39.38 1.47
N GLN A 762 7.15 -39.59 1.36
CA GLN A 762 8.15 -38.52 1.53
C GLN A 762 8.23 -37.65 0.26
N PRO A 763 8.26 -36.32 0.36
CA PRO A 763 8.22 -35.43 -0.80
C PRO A 763 9.49 -35.55 -1.66
N VAL A 764 9.32 -35.60 -2.98
CA VAL A 764 10.40 -35.52 -3.97
C VAL A 764 10.43 -34.11 -4.54
N ILE A 765 11.44 -33.35 -4.13
CA ILE A 765 11.60 -31.93 -4.42
C ILE A 765 12.57 -31.73 -5.60
N GLY A 766 12.24 -30.81 -6.51
CA GLY A 766 13.11 -30.40 -7.62
C GLY A 766 14.24 -29.46 -7.20
N HIS A 767 15.03 -28.99 -8.16
CA HIS A 767 16.03 -27.94 -7.91
C HIS A 767 15.35 -26.59 -7.63
N CYS A 768 15.90 -25.81 -6.70
CA CYS A 768 15.49 -24.42 -6.48
C CYS A 768 16.12 -23.55 -7.58
N MET A 769 15.29 -22.78 -8.28
CA MET A 769 15.74 -21.89 -9.38
C MET A 769 16.06 -20.46 -8.90
N ILE A 770 15.67 -20.10 -7.68
CA ILE A 770 15.87 -18.75 -7.14
C ILE A 770 17.36 -18.52 -6.83
N PRO A 771 18.00 -17.45 -7.34
CA PRO A 771 19.41 -17.17 -7.09
C PRO A 771 19.73 -17.02 -5.59
N PRO A 772 20.90 -17.47 -5.10
CA PRO A 772 21.29 -17.33 -3.69
C PRO A 772 21.25 -15.90 -3.16
N ALA A 773 21.53 -14.90 -4.01
CA ALA A 773 21.42 -13.48 -3.65
C ALA A 773 19.96 -13.07 -3.37
N GLN A 774 19.02 -13.49 -4.22
CA GLN A 774 17.59 -13.24 -4.00
C GLN A 774 17.05 -14.01 -2.79
N LEU A 775 17.53 -15.23 -2.53
CA LEU A 775 17.19 -15.97 -1.30
C LEU A 775 17.68 -15.26 -0.03
N ALA A 776 18.80 -14.53 -0.07
CA ALA A 776 19.24 -13.70 1.05
C ALA A 776 18.32 -12.48 1.25
N GLN A 777 17.91 -11.82 0.17
CA GLN A 777 16.98 -10.69 0.17
C GLN A 777 15.57 -11.08 0.69
N ILE A 778 15.07 -12.24 0.26
CA ILE A 778 13.82 -12.82 0.76
C ILE A 778 13.91 -13.07 2.27
N ARG A 779 15.01 -13.62 2.77
CA ARG A 779 15.23 -13.80 4.22
C ARG A 779 15.24 -12.49 4.98
N GLU A 780 15.82 -11.42 4.45
CA GLU A 780 15.80 -10.10 5.09
C GLU A 780 14.36 -9.57 5.21
N ILE A 781 13.55 -9.67 4.15
CA ILE A 781 12.09 -9.38 4.21
C ILE A 781 11.39 -10.24 5.27
N GLN A 782 11.67 -11.53 5.32
CA GLN A 782 11.10 -12.44 6.31
C GLN A 782 11.49 -12.05 7.74
N GLN A 783 12.74 -11.64 7.98
CA GLN A 783 13.17 -11.11 9.29
C GLN A 783 12.45 -9.80 9.65
N GLY A 784 12.17 -8.93 8.67
CA GLY A 784 11.35 -7.74 8.89
C GLY A 784 9.91 -8.09 9.31
N ILE A 785 9.29 -9.01 8.59
CA ILE A 785 7.94 -9.52 8.91
C ILE A 785 7.91 -10.14 10.32
N LEU A 786 8.90 -10.97 10.67
CA LEU A 786 9.04 -11.59 11.99
C LEU A 786 9.24 -10.55 13.11
N ALA A 787 10.00 -9.48 12.85
CA ALA A 787 10.19 -8.41 13.81
C ALA A 787 8.89 -7.64 14.09
N PHE A 788 8.13 -7.28 13.04
CA PHE A 788 6.80 -6.71 13.22
C PHE A 788 5.87 -7.67 13.97
N HIS A 789 5.86 -8.93 13.55
CA HIS A 789 5.03 -9.95 14.16
C HIS A 789 5.31 -10.12 15.67
N THR A 790 6.59 -10.07 16.06
CA THR A 790 7.04 -10.18 17.45
C THR A 790 6.62 -8.97 18.29
N ILE A 791 6.86 -7.73 17.83
CA ILE A 791 6.47 -6.54 18.61
C ILE A 791 4.94 -6.42 18.71
N ALA A 792 4.20 -6.75 17.65
CA ALA A 792 2.75 -6.76 17.64
C ALA A 792 2.18 -7.83 18.59
N ALA A 793 2.73 -9.05 18.59
CA ALA A 793 2.31 -10.12 19.50
C ALA A 793 2.53 -9.76 20.99
N LEU A 794 3.60 -9.02 21.30
CA LEU A 794 3.94 -8.61 22.66
C LEU A 794 2.98 -7.60 23.27
N HIS A 795 2.41 -6.72 22.45
CA HIS A 795 1.57 -5.63 22.92
C HIS A 795 0.08 -5.90 22.66
N ILE A 796 -0.26 -6.59 21.57
CA ILE A 796 -1.63 -6.96 21.20
C ILE A 796 -1.93 -8.40 21.63
N GLN A 797 -2.42 -8.57 22.86
CA GLN A 797 -2.86 -9.87 23.38
C GLN A 797 -4.02 -10.48 22.57
N GLN A 798 -4.95 -9.64 22.08
CA GLN A 798 -6.07 -10.07 21.23
C GLN A 798 -6.31 -9.04 20.12
N LEU A 799 -5.91 -9.38 18.89
CA LEU A 799 -6.19 -8.58 17.71
C LEU A 799 -7.62 -8.85 17.21
N GLU A 800 -8.51 -7.87 17.35
CA GLU A 800 -9.86 -7.95 16.79
C GLU A 800 -9.86 -7.50 15.33
N LEU A 801 -10.01 -8.48 14.45
CA LEU A 801 -10.00 -8.29 12.99
C LEU A 801 -11.36 -7.80 12.48
N THR A 802 -11.72 -6.58 12.90
CA THR A 802 -12.90 -5.87 12.39
C THR A 802 -12.72 -5.55 10.90
N ASP A 803 -13.83 -5.29 10.20
CA ASP A 803 -13.76 -5.02 8.76
C ASP A 803 -13.01 -3.70 8.46
N THR A 804 -13.01 -2.76 9.40
CA THR A 804 -12.18 -1.54 9.36
C THR A 804 -10.68 -1.87 9.40
N LEU A 805 -10.24 -2.70 10.35
CA LEU A 805 -8.84 -3.13 10.43
C LEU A 805 -8.43 -3.95 9.18
N LYS A 806 -9.28 -4.85 8.68
CA LYS A 806 -9.01 -5.55 7.40
C LYS A 806 -8.90 -4.58 6.23
N SER A 807 -9.68 -3.49 6.24
CA SER A 807 -9.58 -2.43 5.22
C SER A 807 -8.23 -1.72 5.30
N LEU A 808 -7.78 -1.33 6.50
CA LEU A 808 -6.45 -0.73 6.73
C LEU A 808 -5.32 -1.67 6.27
N LEU A 809 -5.32 -2.94 6.69
CA LEU A 809 -4.33 -3.93 6.26
C LEU A 809 -4.37 -4.18 4.74
N ARG A 810 -5.56 -4.15 4.13
CA ARG A 810 -5.70 -4.18 2.66
C ARG A 810 -5.09 -2.94 2.00
N ARG A 811 -5.22 -1.74 2.59
CA ARG A 811 -4.62 -0.51 2.06
C ARG A 811 -3.09 -0.52 2.15
N VAL A 812 -2.51 -1.00 3.26
CA VAL A 812 -1.05 -1.21 3.41
C VAL A 812 -0.52 -2.06 2.26
N LEU A 813 -1.13 -3.23 2.04
CA LEU A 813 -0.76 -4.13 0.95
C LEU A 813 -0.98 -3.51 -0.43
N PHE A 814 -2.16 -2.93 -0.64
CA PHE A 814 -2.57 -2.35 -1.92
C PHE A 814 -1.61 -1.25 -2.37
N ARG A 815 -1.22 -0.35 -1.46
CA ARG A 815 -0.24 0.71 -1.76
C ARG A 815 1.12 0.07 -2.10
N SER A 816 1.64 -0.86 -1.31
CA SER A 816 2.98 -1.44 -1.55
C SER A 816 3.12 -2.29 -2.82
N VAL A 817 2.02 -2.74 -3.45
CA VAL A 817 2.06 -3.51 -4.72
C VAL A 817 1.45 -2.78 -5.92
N CYS A 818 0.46 -1.90 -5.73
CA CYS A 818 -0.20 -1.14 -6.81
C CYS A 818 0.29 0.31 -6.96
N HIS A 819 0.84 0.90 -5.89
CA HIS A 819 1.42 2.25 -5.89
C HIS A 819 2.78 2.25 -5.17
N PRO A 820 3.73 1.42 -5.61
CA PRO A 820 5.03 1.30 -4.95
C PRO A 820 5.85 2.58 -5.11
N THR A 821 6.66 2.90 -4.11
CA THR A 821 7.63 3.99 -4.23
C THR A 821 8.74 3.62 -5.23
N ILE A 822 9.49 4.61 -5.73
CA ILE A 822 10.64 4.37 -6.62
C ILE A 822 11.65 3.42 -5.94
N ASP A 823 11.88 3.57 -4.65
CA ASP A 823 12.82 2.74 -3.89
C ASP A 823 12.32 1.30 -3.75
N GLU A 824 11.02 1.10 -3.51
CA GLU A 824 10.40 -0.24 -3.46
C GLU A 824 10.49 -0.96 -4.81
N VAL A 825 10.37 -0.23 -5.93
CA VAL A 825 10.58 -0.81 -7.26
C VAL A 825 12.05 -1.11 -7.50
N GLN A 826 12.96 -0.20 -7.17
CA GLN A 826 14.41 -0.44 -7.31
C GLN A 826 14.87 -1.67 -6.52
N LEU A 827 14.28 -1.89 -5.35
CA LEU A 827 14.53 -3.02 -4.46
C LEU A 827 14.11 -4.37 -5.07
N LEU A 828 12.92 -4.44 -5.68
CA LEU A 828 12.30 -5.72 -6.07
C LEU A 828 12.31 -6.02 -7.58
N GLN A 829 12.50 -5.03 -8.46
CA GLN A 829 12.37 -5.21 -9.93
C GLN A 829 13.26 -6.31 -10.54
N ALA A 830 14.42 -6.57 -9.92
CA ALA A 830 15.42 -7.54 -10.39
C ALA A 830 15.12 -9.00 -9.95
N TRP A 831 14.13 -9.20 -9.07
CA TRP A 831 13.74 -10.53 -8.60
C TRP A 831 13.22 -11.41 -9.72
N GLN A 832 13.65 -12.67 -9.74
CA GLN A 832 13.25 -13.69 -10.69
C GLN A 832 12.06 -14.49 -10.16
N HIS A 833 11.06 -14.72 -11.01
CA HIS A 833 9.91 -15.58 -10.70
C HIS A 833 10.09 -16.99 -11.28
N ASP A 834 9.75 -18.00 -10.48
CA ASP A 834 9.83 -19.43 -10.83
C ASP A 834 8.44 -19.94 -11.28
N GLU A 835 8.11 -19.78 -12.56
CA GLU A 835 6.95 -20.45 -13.14
C GLU A 835 7.23 -21.96 -13.26
N ASN A 836 6.42 -22.76 -12.57
CA ASN A 836 6.52 -24.23 -12.40
C ASN A 836 6.33 -25.07 -13.70
N LEU A 837 7.09 -24.77 -14.75
CA LEU A 837 7.03 -25.34 -16.09
C LEU A 837 8.23 -26.24 -16.38
N VAL A 838 8.15 -27.01 -17.48
CA VAL A 838 9.12 -28.08 -17.79
C VAL A 838 10.32 -27.54 -18.58
N GLN A 839 10.17 -26.45 -19.33
CA GLN A 839 11.27 -25.64 -19.85
C GLN A 839 11.54 -24.41 -18.96
N GLN A 840 12.81 -24.23 -18.62
CA GLN A 840 13.28 -23.37 -17.52
C GLN A 840 13.86 -22.06 -18.04
N THR A 841 13.15 -20.94 -17.86
CA THR A 841 13.68 -19.58 -18.06
C THR A 841 13.22 -18.67 -16.93
N ALA A 842 14.16 -18.16 -16.13
CA ALA A 842 13.88 -17.20 -15.09
C ALA A 842 13.65 -15.80 -15.71
N GLU A 843 12.42 -15.27 -15.57
CA GLU A 843 12.02 -13.93 -15.99
C GLU A 843 11.98 -13.01 -14.75
N THR A 844 12.37 -11.73 -14.88
CA THR A 844 12.30 -10.79 -13.74
C THR A 844 10.93 -10.12 -13.66
N LEU A 845 10.55 -9.67 -12.45
CA LEU A 845 9.25 -9.04 -12.18
C LEU A 845 8.91 -7.89 -13.13
N VAL A 846 9.92 -7.12 -13.52
CA VAL A 846 9.84 -5.96 -14.41
C VAL A 846 10.76 -6.19 -15.61
N SER A 847 10.34 -7.06 -16.53
CA SER A 847 11.06 -7.35 -17.79
C SER A 847 10.10 -7.50 -18.98
N GLY A 848 10.66 -7.49 -20.20
CA GLY A 848 9.95 -7.77 -21.45
C GLY A 848 10.26 -6.76 -22.56
N ASP A 849 10.06 -7.15 -23.81
CA ASP A 849 10.14 -6.21 -24.95
C ASP A 849 9.10 -5.07 -24.83
N ILE A 850 8.00 -5.33 -24.14
CA ILE A 850 6.87 -4.41 -23.96
C ILE A 850 7.27 -3.07 -23.29
N ILE A 851 8.40 -3.05 -22.56
CA ILE A 851 9.00 -1.86 -21.94
C ILE A 851 9.06 -0.67 -22.93
N LYS A 852 9.47 -0.93 -24.18
CA LYS A 852 9.63 0.12 -25.21
C LYS A 852 8.32 0.79 -25.63
N PHE A 853 7.18 0.15 -25.34
CA PHE A 853 5.85 0.59 -25.72
C PHE A 853 5.02 1.18 -24.57
N VAL A 854 5.48 1.09 -23.32
CA VAL A 854 4.71 1.53 -22.14
C VAL A 854 4.25 2.99 -22.26
N SER A 855 5.13 3.89 -22.70
CA SER A 855 4.80 5.31 -22.89
C SER A 855 3.79 5.58 -24.02
N HIS A 856 3.51 4.61 -24.88
CA HIS A 856 2.57 4.74 -26.00
C HIS A 856 1.19 4.15 -25.68
N MET A 857 1.08 3.36 -24.61
CA MET A 857 -0.16 2.72 -24.21
C MET A 857 -1.12 3.70 -23.53
N THR A 858 -2.42 3.42 -23.66
CA THR A 858 -3.41 3.91 -22.68
C THR A 858 -3.37 3.02 -21.43
N PRO A 859 -3.81 3.51 -20.25
CA PRO A 859 -3.93 2.67 -19.06
C PRO A 859 -4.76 1.40 -19.27
N ARG A 860 -5.76 1.43 -20.18
CA ARG A 860 -6.54 0.24 -20.56
C ARG A 860 -5.68 -0.79 -21.28
N GLN A 861 -4.90 -0.36 -22.27
CA GLN A 861 -4.00 -1.24 -23.02
C GLN A 861 -2.91 -1.81 -22.10
N PHE A 862 -2.35 -0.98 -21.20
CA PHE A 862 -1.30 -1.37 -20.27
C PHE A 862 -1.77 -2.45 -19.27
N LEU A 863 -2.93 -2.27 -18.65
CA LEU A 863 -3.51 -3.28 -17.73
C LEU A 863 -3.93 -4.58 -18.45
N ALA A 864 -4.17 -4.52 -19.76
CA ALA A 864 -4.54 -5.67 -20.59
C ALA A 864 -3.34 -6.51 -21.07
N VAL A 865 -2.09 -6.05 -20.91
CA VAL A 865 -0.89 -6.84 -21.25
C VAL A 865 -0.87 -8.14 -20.41
N PRO A 866 -0.70 -9.36 -20.96
CA PRO A 866 -0.77 -10.60 -20.20
C PRO A 866 0.23 -10.69 -19.01
N MET A 867 -0.11 -11.45 -17.95
CA MET A 867 0.82 -11.69 -16.83
C MET A 867 2.09 -12.43 -17.25
N SER A 868 2.01 -13.24 -18.31
CA SER A 868 3.15 -13.90 -18.95
C SER A 868 4.08 -12.96 -19.72
N GLU A 869 3.73 -11.66 -19.82
CA GLU A 869 4.56 -10.62 -20.44
C GLU A 869 5.02 -9.58 -19.40
N ILE A 870 4.25 -9.33 -18.33
CA ILE A 870 4.65 -8.48 -17.18
C ILE A 870 4.03 -9.01 -15.88
N TYR A 871 4.87 -9.38 -14.90
CA TYR A 871 4.41 -9.78 -13.56
C TYR A 871 4.06 -8.58 -12.67
N TRP A 872 4.85 -7.49 -12.70
CA TRP A 872 4.57 -6.28 -11.92
C TRP A 872 4.38 -5.03 -12.80
N PRO A 873 3.18 -4.83 -13.39
CA PRO A 873 2.92 -3.66 -14.23
C PRO A 873 2.97 -2.34 -13.45
N TYR A 874 2.64 -2.33 -12.16
CA TYR A 874 2.68 -1.10 -11.36
C TYR A 874 4.11 -0.61 -11.12
N GLY A 875 5.03 -1.50 -10.76
CA GLY A 875 6.46 -1.17 -10.69
C GLY A 875 7.03 -0.77 -12.05
N LEU A 876 6.62 -1.45 -13.13
CA LEU A 876 7.02 -1.07 -14.49
C LEU A 876 6.57 0.36 -14.86
N ALA A 877 5.34 0.75 -14.50
CA ALA A 877 4.82 2.08 -14.76
C ALA A 877 5.64 3.16 -14.03
N VAL A 878 5.96 2.96 -12.75
CA VAL A 878 6.77 3.89 -11.95
C VAL A 878 8.15 4.15 -12.58
N VAL A 879 8.80 3.13 -13.14
CA VAL A 879 10.13 3.25 -13.74
C VAL A 879 10.10 3.79 -15.18
N GLN A 880 9.08 3.45 -15.98
CA GLN A 880 9.06 3.78 -17.42
C GLN A 880 8.19 4.99 -17.79
N SER A 881 7.15 5.29 -17.02
CA SER A 881 6.23 6.41 -17.28
C SER A 881 5.54 6.85 -15.99
N PRO A 882 6.13 7.81 -15.25
CA PRO A 882 5.49 8.41 -14.06
C PRO A 882 4.08 8.97 -14.35
N ALA A 883 3.82 9.44 -15.58
CA ALA A 883 2.48 9.82 -16.03
C ALA A 883 1.51 8.64 -16.04
N THR A 884 1.91 7.48 -16.56
CA THR A 884 1.12 6.24 -16.50
C THR A 884 0.90 5.78 -15.07
N ALA A 885 1.93 5.83 -14.21
CA ALA A 885 1.80 5.48 -12.79
C ALA A 885 0.79 6.38 -12.06
N GLY A 886 0.86 7.70 -12.24
CA GLY A 886 -0.09 8.65 -11.66
C GLY A 886 -1.52 8.48 -12.19
N LEU A 887 -1.70 8.17 -13.48
CA LEU A 887 -3.02 7.84 -14.03
C LEU A 887 -3.58 6.55 -13.44
N LEU A 888 -2.75 5.50 -13.31
CA LEU A 888 -3.14 4.25 -12.66
C LEU A 888 -3.55 4.49 -11.19
N GLN A 889 -2.83 5.34 -10.46
CA GLN A 889 -3.19 5.75 -9.10
C GLN A 889 -4.55 6.47 -9.06
N ALA A 890 -4.74 7.50 -9.89
CA ALA A 890 -6.00 8.25 -9.95
C ALA A 890 -7.20 7.37 -10.36
N ILE A 891 -7.02 6.41 -11.28
CA ILE A 891 -8.06 5.44 -11.63
C ILE A 891 -8.37 4.51 -10.46
N SER A 892 -7.33 3.99 -9.80
CA SER A 892 -7.49 3.04 -8.70
C SER A 892 -8.16 3.66 -7.47
N GLN A 893 -7.96 4.95 -7.23
CA GLN A 893 -8.61 5.75 -6.18
C GLN A 893 -10.03 6.24 -6.58
N GLN A 894 -10.50 5.92 -7.80
CA GLN A 894 -11.73 6.43 -8.42
C GLN A 894 -11.76 7.95 -8.69
N ALA A 895 -10.64 8.66 -8.59
CA ALA A 895 -10.55 10.08 -8.96
C ALA A 895 -10.69 10.29 -10.49
N LEU A 896 -10.38 9.27 -11.30
CA LEU A 896 -10.49 9.30 -12.75
C LEU A 896 -11.12 8.02 -13.31
N LYS A 897 -11.94 8.14 -14.36
CA LYS A 897 -12.46 6.98 -15.09
C LYS A 897 -11.47 6.54 -16.16
N LEU A 898 -11.38 5.24 -16.41
CA LEU A 898 -10.48 4.67 -17.42
C LEU A 898 -10.73 5.29 -18.82
N GLU A 899 -12.00 5.48 -19.17
CA GLU A 899 -12.45 6.09 -20.43
C GLU A 899 -12.01 7.56 -20.59
N ALA A 900 -11.70 8.26 -19.50
CA ALA A 900 -11.23 9.65 -19.52
C ALA A 900 -9.71 9.78 -19.76
N THR A 901 -8.98 8.66 -19.84
CA THR A 901 -7.52 8.63 -20.06
C THR A 901 -7.11 8.41 -21.51
N GLU A 902 -8.07 8.25 -22.42
CA GLU A 902 -7.84 7.91 -23.81
C GLU A 902 -8.79 8.66 -24.75
N THR A 903 -8.30 9.04 -25.93
CA THR A 903 -9.09 9.65 -27.01
C THR A 903 -9.11 8.73 -28.21
N ILE A 904 -10.30 8.41 -28.73
CA ILE A 904 -10.47 7.62 -29.95
C ILE A 904 -10.11 8.49 -31.16
N LEU A 905 -9.26 8.00 -32.05
CA LEU A 905 -8.95 8.64 -33.33
C LEU A 905 -10.02 8.29 -34.39
N PRO A 906 -10.28 9.17 -35.38
CA PRO A 906 -11.34 8.96 -36.38
C PRO A 906 -11.02 7.90 -37.44
N GLY A 907 -9.86 7.25 -37.35
CA GLY A 907 -9.39 6.20 -38.26
C GLY A 907 -8.83 5.01 -37.50
N GLN A 908 -8.35 4.03 -38.24
CA GLN A 908 -7.90 2.72 -37.76
C GLN A 908 -6.55 2.34 -38.35
N ALA A 909 -5.89 1.35 -37.75
CA ALA A 909 -4.72 0.71 -38.34
C ALA A 909 -5.10 -0.65 -38.92
N ASN A 910 -4.55 -0.98 -40.09
CA ASN A 910 -4.81 -2.24 -40.80
C ASN A 910 -3.53 -3.06 -40.97
N LEU A 911 -3.67 -4.39 -40.95
CA LEU A 911 -2.63 -5.35 -41.27
C LEU A 911 -3.16 -6.33 -42.32
N HIS A 912 -2.48 -6.37 -43.47
CA HIS A 912 -2.77 -7.26 -44.58
C HIS A 912 -1.66 -8.30 -44.71
N LEU A 913 -2.03 -9.54 -45.03
CA LEU A 913 -1.09 -10.64 -45.25
C LEU A 913 -1.03 -10.99 -46.73
N ASP A 914 0.16 -11.29 -47.25
CA ASP A 914 0.34 -11.95 -48.55
C ASP A 914 0.78 -13.41 -48.34
N LEU A 915 0.12 -14.32 -49.04
CA LEU A 915 0.39 -15.77 -49.04
C LEU A 915 1.04 -16.24 -50.36
N GLY A 916 1.55 -15.31 -51.18
CA GLY A 916 2.10 -15.54 -52.52
C GLY A 916 1.09 -15.26 -53.65
N GLN A 917 0.08 -14.41 -53.40
CA GLN A 917 -0.96 -14.00 -54.36
C GLN A 917 -1.04 -12.47 -54.51
N GLY A 918 -0.20 -11.72 -53.79
CA GLY A 918 -0.40 -10.30 -53.53
C GLY A 918 -1.38 -10.08 -52.37
N PHE A 919 -1.41 -8.87 -51.80
CA PHE A 919 -2.32 -8.50 -50.71
C PHE A 919 -3.79 -8.61 -51.15
N PRO A 920 -4.58 -9.58 -50.63
CA PRO A 920 -5.94 -9.81 -51.13
C PRO A 920 -6.89 -8.69 -50.70
N SER A 921 -7.79 -8.30 -51.60
CA SER A 921 -8.85 -7.34 -51.30
C SER A 921 -9.86 -7.92 -50.31
N GLY A 922 -9.71 -7.60 -49.02
CA GLY A 922 -10.66 -7.95 -47.96
C GLY A 922 -10.12 -8.82 -46.81
N SER A 923 -8.87 -9.31 -46.89
CA SER A 923 -8.23 -10.04 -45.77
C SER A 923 -7.33 -9.12 -44.95
N SER A 924 -7.94 -8.20 -44.20
CA SER A 924 -7.26 -7.24 -43.33
C SER A 924 -7.72 -7.39 -41.87
N LEU A 925 -6.76 -7.36 -40.95
CA LEU A 925 -6.99 -7.19 -39.53
C LEU A 925 -6.97 -5.69 -39.21
N SER A 926 -8.08 -5.15 -38.73
CA SER A 926 -8.21 -3.72 -38.41
C SER A 926 -8.40 -3.52 -36.91
N THR A 927 -7.77 -2.49 -36.34
CA THR A 927 -7.99 -2.08 -34.94
C THR A 927 -8.31 -0.59 -34.85
N PRO A 928 -9.32 -0.19 -34.04
CA PRO A 928 -9.47 1.22 -33.67
C PRO A 928 -8.24 1.71 -32.92
N LEU A 929 -8.00 3.01 -33.01
CA LEU A 929 -6.81 3.66 -32.46
C LEU A 929 -7.15 4.58 -31.31
N TYR A 930 -6.38 4.44 -30.23
CA TYR A 930 -6.51 5.22 -29.02
C TYR A 930 -5.25 6.05 -28.82
N ARG A 931 -5.44 7.31 -28.45
CA ARG A 931 -4.39 8.25 -28.08
C ARG A 931 -4.39 8.41 -26.57
N ASN A 932 -3.26 8.21 -25.91
CA ASN A 932 -3.10 8.50 -24.48
C ASN A 932 -2.96 10.01 -24.22
N LEU A 933 -2.92 10.41 -22.95
CA LEU A 933 -2.85 11.84 -22.59
C LEU A 933 -1.54 12.54 -23.02
N GLU A 934 -0.47 11.78 -23.31
CA GLU A 934 0.80 12.31 -23.85
C GLU A 934 0.80 12.44 -25.38
N GLY A 935 -0.34 12.15 -26.04
CA GLY A 935 -0.49 12.26 -27.50
C GLY A 935 -0.03 11.03 -28.29
N ARG A 936 0.37 9.96 -27.60
CA ARG A 936 0.96 8.75 -28.17
C ARG A 936 -0.08 7.63 -28.34
N THR A 937 0.23 6.68 -29.22
CA THR A 937 -0.64 5.56 -29.60
C THR A 937 0.18 4.28 -29.72
N TYR A 938 -0.27 3.24 -29.01
CA TYR A 938 0.21 1.87 -29.15
C TYR A 938 -0.77 1.05 -30.00
N ILE A 939 -0.21 0.30 -30.95
CA ILE A 939 -0.93 -0.56 -31.89
C ILE A 939 -0.43 -1.99 -31.70
N LYS A 940 -1.33 -2.96 -31.56
CA LYS A 940 -1.03 -4.39 -31.55
C LYS A 940 -1.98 -5.12 -32.49
N LEU A 941 -1.41 -5.84 -33.47
CA LEU A 941 -2.14 -6.63 -34.45
C LEU A 941 -1.50 -8.02 -34.54
N GLU A 942 -2.29 -9.07 -34.34
CA GLU A 942 -1.83 -10.47 -34.37
C GLU A 942 -2.57 -11.28 -35.43
N ALA A 943 -1.85 -12.14 -36.15
CA ALA A 943 -2.40 -12.95 -37.23
C ALA A 943 -1.79 -14.35 -37.25
N THR A 944 -2.62 -15.38 -37.46
CA THR A 944 -2.17 -16.77 -37.69
C THR A 944 -2.68 -17.25 -39.04
N GLN A 945 -1.77 -17.56 -39.97
CA GLN A 945 -2.08 -18.06 -41.30
C GLN A 945 -0.86 -18.80 -41.84
N ASP A 946 -1.04 -20.01 -42.39
CA ASP A 946 0.09 -20.77 -42.94
C ASP A 946 0.65 -20.13 -44.22
N GLY A 947 1.98 -19.94 -44.27
CA GLY A 947 2.68 -19.54 -45.48
C GLY A 947 2.70 -18.04 -45.77
N ILE A 948 2.73 -17.19 -44.73
CA ILE A 948 2.86 -15.73 -44.90
C ILE A 948 4.22 -15.42 -45.55
N GLN A 949 4.18 -14.70 -46.66
CA GLN A 949 5.35 -14.31 -47.46
C GLN A 949 5.69 -12.82 -47.32
N ALA A 950 4.68 -11.97 -47.14
CA ALA A 950 4.86 -10.55 -46.87
C ALA A 950 3.71 -10.02 -46.02
N ILE A 951 3.92 -8.87 -45.39
CA ILE A 951 2.89 -8.12 -44.68
C ILE A 951 2.87 -6.67 -45.13
N CYS A 952 1.67 -6.09 -45.14
CA CYS A 952 1.45 -4.67 -45.39
C CYS A 952 0.74 -4.09 -44.16
N PHE A 953 1.42 -3.19 -43.46
CA PHE A 953 0.91 -2.48 -42.31
C PHE A 953 0.49 -1.07 -42.74
N GLU A 954 -0.78 -0.73 -42.54
CA GLU A 954 -1.32 0.61 -42.68
C GLU A 954 -1.43 1.23 -41.28
N PRO A 955 -0.52 2.15 -40.87
CA PRO A 955 -0.52 2.69 -39.51
C PRO A 955 -1.74 3.57 -39.21
N PHE A 956 -2.31 4.19 -40.25
CA PHE A 956 -3.52 4.99 -40.19
C PHE A 956 -4.16 5.04 -41.58
N ASP A 957 -5.47 4.77 -41.66
CA ASP A 957 -6.19 4.72 -42.94
C ASP A 957 -6.56 6.11 -43.52
N LEU A 958 -6.47 7.19 -42.73
CA LEU A 958 -6.72 8.56 -43.16
C LEU A 958 -5.41 9.36 -43.38
N PRO A 959 -5.43 10.51 -44.10
CA PRO A 959 -4.29 11.40 -44.19
C PRO A 959 -3.80 11.88 -42.81
N ALA A 960 -2.49 11.84 -42.59
CA ALA A 960 -1.88 12.20 -41.30
C ALA A 960 -0.40 12.57 -41.39
N ILE A 961 0.10 13.19 -40.33
CA ILE A 961 1.52 13.15 -39.96
C ILE A 961 1.68 12.06 -38.90
N LEU A 962 2.64 11.17 -39.12
CA LEU A 962 2.96 10.05 -38.25
C LEU A 962 4.39 10.20 -37.75
N GLN A 963 4.60 10.32 -36.44
CA GLN A 963 5.91 10.09 -35.83
C GLN A 963 5.94 8.63 -35.38
N ILE A 964 6.61 7.76 -36.12
CA ILE A 964 6.74 6.34 -35.79
C ILE A 964 8.03 6.18 -35.02
N ASP A 965 7.96 5.84 -33.73
CA ASP A 965 9.16 5.69 -32.90
C ASP A 965 9.77 4.29 -33.08
N CYS A 966 8.93 3.25 -33.08
CA CYS A 966 9.34 1.88 -33.40
C CYS A 966 8.20 1.00 -33.90
N ILE A 967 8.56 -0.01 -34.70
CA ILE A 967 7.72 -1.15 -35.09
C ILE A 967 8.46 -2.42 -34.70
N GLN A 968 7.83 -3.28 -33.90
CA GLN A 968 8.32 -4.62 -33.58
C GLN A 968 7.46 -5.64 -34.31
N LEU A 969 8.11 -6.51 -35.07
CA LEU A 969 7.52 -7.72 -35.62
C LEU A 969 8.06 -8.93 -34.85
N THR A 970 7.19 -9.66 -34.18
CA THR A 970 7.47 -11.00 -33.66
C THR A 970 6.81 -12.02 -34.59
N TYR A 971 7.50 -13.08 -34.97
CA TYR A 971 6.98 -14.10 -35.87
C TYR A 971 7.45 -15.52 -35.51
N TRP A 972 6.67 -16.50 -35.96
CA TRP A 972 6.89 -17.93 -35.72
C TRP A 972 6.78 -18.70 -37.03
N CYS A 973 7.66 -19.70 -37.21
CA CYS A 973 7.72 -20.49 -38.45
C CYS A 973 7.28 -21.94 -38.23
N HIS A 974 6.67 -22.55 -39.25
CA HIS A 974 6.02 -23.88 -39.19
C HIS A 974 6.95 -25.04 -38.72
N ARG A 975 8.28 -24.86 -38.72
CA ARG A 975 9.25 -25.89 -38.30
C ARG A 975 10.18 -25.47 -37.16
N SER A 976 9.99 -24.30 -36.57
CA SER A 976 10.75 -23.83 -35.41
C SER A 976 9.84 -23.24 -34.35
N ASN A 977 9.89 -23.80 -33.13
CA ASN A 977 9.35 -23.17 -31.93
C ASN A 977 10.13 -21.92 -31.49
N LEU A 978 11.19 -21.56 -32.23
CA LEU A 978 11.95 -20.35 -31.98
C LEU A 978 11.09 -19.15 -32.35
N THR A 979 10.68 -18.40 -31.32
CA THR A 979 10.12 -17.07 -31.50
C THR A 979 11.19 -16.17 -32.10
N HIS A 980 11.01 -15.72 -33.33
CA HIS A 980 11.91 -14.77 -33.97
C HIS A 980 11.37 -13.36 -33.79
N ARG A 981 12.25 -12.40 -33.46
CA ARG A 981 11.90 -10.98 -33.25
C ARG A 981 12.73 -10.11 -34.16
N PHE A 982 12.07 -9.14 -34.79
CA PHE A 982 12.67 -8.14 -35.65
C PHE A 982 12.12 -6.77 -35.26
N THR A 983 12.95 -5.91 -34.69
CA THR A 983 12.57 -4.53 -34.33
C THR A 983 13.15 -3.57 -35.34
N ILE A 984 12.30 -2.70 -35.89
CA ILE A 984 12.63 -1.62 -36.81
C ILE A 984 12.45 -0.31 -36.03
N SER A 985 13.52 0.47 -35.84
CA SER A 985 13.37 1.84 -35.33
C SER A 985 12.72 2.74 -36.39
N GLY A 986 12.05 3.81 -35.98
CA GLY A 986 11.44 4.77 -36.91
C GLY A 986 12.37 5.27 -38.01
N SER A 987 13.66 5.42 -37.67
CA SER A 987 14.76 5.82 -38.56
C SER A 987 15.23 4.76 -39.56
N GLN A 988 14.81 3.51 -39.40
CA GLN A 988 15.18 2.39 -40.26
C GLN A 988 14.03 1.96 -41.19
N ILE A 989 12.81 2.46 -41.01
CA ILE A 989 11.65 2.04 -41.82
C ILE A 989 11.91 2.28 -43.32
N SER A 990 12.46 3.46 -43.68
CA SER A 990 12.74 3.81 -45.07
C SER A 990 13.88 3.02 -45.73
N SER A 991 14.67 2.25 -44.97
CA SER A 991 15.75 1.39 -45.48
C SER A 991 15.45 -0.11 -45.36
N LEU A 992 14.49 -0.51 -44.51
CA LEU A 992 14.12 -1.91 -44.26
C LEU A 992 12.71 -2.29 -44.75
N ALA A 993 11.87 -1.32 -45.11
CA ALA A 993 10.51 -1.54 -45.60
C ALA A 993 10.24 -0.75 -46.89
N GLN A 994 9.38 -1.28 -47.76
CA GLN A 994 8.87 -0.53 -48.91
C GLN A 994 7.71 0.37 -48.45
N LEU A 995 7.84 1.67 -48.70
CA LEU A 995 6.80 2.66 -48.41
C LEU A 995 5.92 2.90 -49.64
N SER A 996 4.61 2.91 -49.46
CA SER A 996 3.61 3.26 -50.47
C SER A 996 2.59 4.23 -49.87
N GLY A 997 2.20 5.28 -50.59
CA GLY A 997 1.31 6.34 -50.06
C GLY A 997 1.90 7.22 -48.93
N MET A 998 3.15 6.96 -48.52
CA MET A 998 3.86 7.61 -47.41
C MET A 998 5.19 8.23 -47.87
N GLN A 999 5.60 9.33 -47.23
CA GLN A 999 6.89 10.00 -47.48
C GLN A 999 7.54 10.43 -46.16
N ALA A 1000 8.82 10.11 -46.00
CA ALA A 1000 9.62 10.60 -44.87
C ALA A 1000 9.80 12.13 -44.96
N ILE A 1001 9.47 12.83 -43.86
CA ILE A 1001 9.67 14.27 -43.71
C ILE A 1001 10.71 14.61 -42.62
N GLY A 1002 10.97 13.68 -41.71
CA GLY A 1002 12.04 13.73 -40.72
C GLY A 1002 12.69 12.35 -40.54
N ALA A 1003 13.49 12.17 -39.49
CA ALA A 1003 14.15 10.89 -39.20
C ALA A 1003 13.15 9.79 -38.77
N THR A 1004 12.16 10.13 -37.95
CA THR A 1004 11.08 9.23 -37.49
C THR A 1004 9.70 9.70 -37.95
N THR A 1005 9.64 10.82 -38.67
CA THR A 1005 8.39 11.50 -39.04
C THR A 1005 8.08 11.29 -40.52
N TYR A 1006 6.84 10.88 -40.78
CA TYR A 1006 6.31 10.54 -42.09
C TYR A 1006 5.01 11.30 -42.34
N CYS A 1007 4.80 11.77 -43.57
CA CYS A 1007 3.50 12.25 -44.02
C CYS A 1007 2.83 11.15 -44.84
N THR A 1008 1.53 10.92 -44.63
CA THR A 1008 0.75 9.90 -45.33
C THR A 1008 -0.49 10.48 -46.01
N ARG A 1009 -0.81 9.97 -47.20
CA ARG A 1009 -2.16 10.04 -47.78
C ARG A 1009 -3.08 9.04 -47.07
N LYS A 1010 -4.34 8.99 -47.53
CA LYS A 1010 -5.26 7.89 -47.23
C LYS A 1010 -4.59 6.54 -47.57
N ASN A 1011 -4.71 5.55 -46.68
CA ASN A 1011 -4.11 4.21 -46.79
C ASN A 1011 -2.59 4.22 -47.09
N GLY A 1012 -1.81 4.88 -46.22
CA GLY A 1012 -0.35 4.77 -46.28
C GLY A 1012 0.14 3.43 -45.77
N GLN A 1013 1.10 2.83 -46.46
CA GLN A 1013 1.51 1.43 -46.30
C GLN A 1013 3.01 1.30 -46.03
N VAL A 1014 3.33 0.49 -45.03
CA VAL A 1014 4.67 -0.04 -44.72
C VAL A 1014 4.67 -1.52 -45.06
N ILE A 1015 5.38 -1.89 -46.13
CA ILE A 1015 5.41 -3.26 -46.66
C ILE A 1015 6.72 -3.95 -46.26
N LEU A 1016 6.62 -5.12 -45.66
CA LEU A 1016 7.73 -5.98 -45.25
C LEU A 1016 7.61 -7.34 -45.96
N ASP A 1017 8.54 -7.62 -46.86
CA ASP A 1017 8.65 -8.90 -47.57
C ASP A 1017 9.63 -9.84 -46.84
N PHE A 1018 9.12 -10.99 -46.39
CA PHE A 1018 9.92 -11.97 -45.65
C PHE A 1018 10.89 -12.72 -46.55
N ASN A 1019 10.59 -12.90 -47.83
CA ASN A 1019 11.53 -13.51 -48.78
C ASN A 1019 12.78 -12.64 -48.97
N LEU A 1020 12.62 -11.31 -49.07
CA LEU A 1020 13.75 -10.37 -49.15
C LEU A 1020 14.59 -10.34 -47.87
N LEU A 1021 13.98 -10.64 -46.72
CA LEU A 1021 14.66 -10.78 -45.43
C LEU A 1021 15.25 -12.20 -45.19
N GLY A 1022 15.11 -13.12 -46.15
CA GLY A 1022 15.58 -14.51 -46.03
C GLY A 1022 14.76 -15.39 -45.08
N ILE A 1023 13.57 -14.94 -44.69
CA ILE A 1023 12.67 -15.59 -43.73
C ILE A 1023 11.65 -16.44 -44.52
N GLN A 1024 11.48 -17.71 -44.15
CA GLN A 1024 10.55 -18.62 -44.82
C GLN A 1024 9.63 -19.35 -43.84
N ALA A 1025 8.50 -19.84 -44.37
CA ALA A 1025 7.50 -20.65 -43.66
C ALA A 1025 6.90 -19.97 -42.41
N VAL A 1026 6.72 -18.64 -42.44
CA VAL A 1026 6.03 -17.88 -41.38
C VAL A 1026 4.57 -18.33 -41.29
N ARG A 1027 4.10 -18.49 -40.05
CA ARG A 1027 2.78 -19.03 -39.72
C ARG A 1027 1.98 -18.18 -38.75
N HIS A 1028 2.66 -17.49 -37.83
CA HIS A 1028 2.05 -16.52 -36.94
C HIS A 1028 2.90 -15.26 -36.94
N ILE A 1029 2.25 -14.10 -36.90
CA ILE A 1029 2.89 -12.81 -36.68
C ILE A 1029 2.16 -11.98 -35.61
N ARG A 1030 2.93 -11.21 -34.87
CA ARG A 1030 2.50 -10.14 -33.97
C ARG A 1030 3.25 -8.87 -34.40
N LEU A 1031 2.51 -7.88 -34.87
CA LEU A 1031 3.01 -6.54 -35.13
C LEU A 1031 2.61 -5.63 -33.96
N GLU A 1032 3.61 -4.95 -33.40
CA GLU A 1032 3.45 -3.94 -32.35
C GLU A 1032 4.09 -2.65 -32.81
N ALA A 1033 3.44 -1.50 -32.61
CA ALA A 1033 4.00 -0.21 -33.00
C ALA A 1033 3.71 0.87 -31.96
N GLY A 1034 4.71 1.71 -31.68
CA GLY A 1034 4.61 2.90 -30.85
C GLY A 1034 4.83 4.13 -31.71
N MET A 1035 3.83 5.02 -31.73
CA MET A 1035 3.85 6.21 -32.58
C MET A 1035 3.01 7.36 -32.01
N SER A 1036 3.15 8.55 -32.60
CA SER A 1036 2.22 9.67 -32.43
C SER A 1036 1.55 9.97 -33.78
N ILE A 1037 0.23 10.13 -33.77
CA ILE A 1037 -0.59 10.31 -34.99
C ILE A 1037 -1.26 11.67 -34.93
N MET A 1038 -1.03 12.53 -35.93
CA MET A 1038 -1.73 13.79 -36.12
C MET A 1038 -2.57 13.72 -37.41
N PRO A 1039 -3.89 13.47 -37.31
CA PRO A 1039 -4.78 13.47 -38.48
C PRO A 1039 -4.78 14.82 -39.18
N LEU A 1040 -4.86 14.80 -40.52
CA LEU A 1040 -4.94 15.99 -41.35
C LEU A 1040 -6.32 16.11 -41.98
N ASP A 1041 -7.06 17.17 -41.66
CA ASP A 1041 -8.33 17.51 -42.29
C ASP A 1041 -8.09 18.20 -43.65
N ILE A 1042 -7.50 17.45 -44.58
CA ILE A 1042 -7.05 17.95 -45.88
C ILE A 1042 -7.45 16.94 -46.96
N ALA A 1043 -8.33 17.37 -47.88
CA ALA A 1043 -8.81 16.56 -49.01
C ALA A 1043 -7.80 16.47 -50.18
N ASP A 1044 -6.66 17.16 -50.09
CA ASP A 1044 -5.66 17.24 -51.17
C ASP A 1044 -4.88 15.92 -51.32
N THR A 1045 -4.65 15.54 -52.56
CA THR A 1045 -4.06 14.24 -52.93
C THR A 1045 -2.58 14.33 -53.24
N ASP A 1046 -1.93 15.50 -53.10
CA ASP A 1046 -0.50 15.68 -53.37
C ASP A 1046 0.39 15.56 -52.12
N LEU A 1047 0.98 14.37 -51.96
CA LEU A 1047 1.96 14.04 -50.91
C LEU A 1047 3.09 15.07 -50.81
N SER A 1048 3.52 15.67 -51.93
CA SER A 1048 4.68 16.57 -51.97
C SER A 1048 4.36 17.92 -51.32
N LYS A 1049 3.14 18.43 -51.55
CA LYS A 1049 2.64 19.64 -50.91
C LYS A 1049 2.32 19.40 -49.44
N LEU A 1050 1.67 18.28 -49.14
CA LEU A 1050 1.41 17.83 -47.76
C LEU A 1050 2.72 17.70 -46.96
N ALA A 1051 3.75 17.09 -47.55
CA ALA A 1051 5.07 16.94 -46.94
C ALA A 1051 5.84 18.27 -46.80
N MET A 1052 5.58 19.25 -47.67
CA MET A 1052 6.15 20.60 -47.53
C MET A 1052 5.44 21.39 -46.43
N PHE A 1053 4.11 21.31 -46.37
CA PHE A 1053 3.29 21.94 -45.31
C PHE A 1053 3.62 21.33 -43.93
N ALA A 1054 3.74 20.01 -43.84
CA ALA A 1054 4.08 19.28 -42.61
C ALA A 1054 5.53 19.46 -42.12
N LYS A 1055 6.39 20.14 -42.90
CA LYS A 1055 7.75 20.53 -42.50
C LYS A 1055 7.83 21.95 -41.95
N CYS A 1056 6.77 22.74 -42.13
CA CYS A 1056 6.61 24.08 -41.56
C CYS A 1056 5.90 24.00 -40.20
#